data_AF-S7PYA8-F1
#
_entry.id   AF-S7PYA8-F1
#
_cell.length_a   1.000
_cell.length_b   1.000
_cell.length_c   1.000
_cell.angle_alpha   90.00
_cell.angle_beta   90.00
_cell.angle_gamma   90.00
#
_symmetry.space_group_name_H-M   'P 1'
#
loop_
_entity.id
_entity.type
_entity.pdbx_description
1 polymer ?
#
loop_
_entity_poly.entity_id
_entity_poly.type
_entity_poly.pdbx_seq_one_letter_code
_entity_poly.pdbx_strand_id
1 'polypeptide(L)'
;MHPFAILSSVCSAATSIFTCLDGSQQADVTVDAVHDNVRFIQEIIHPLATRRSLPPGLVLCLLDIGDNLCSIHQGLTALKGGQVSVATIHAFFFPSRVISKLKRDSDLLLQRALLLKTACQAEHTDAPPPQADIGILGSVGNPNVRQSWSDVFGNEDAYAARARFRLALDSLFNLSEEDFHTLWLRLDEFRINVVTPATLERFGGQSFLTDAVQRIRSGEAPPASSNHVYKCLLWVDDKPENKIEEVMFALQHHIQVQRFTSTAVLKDWLEQHPEMQDLDRSSSLRIIIDNSKPESGGANGIFTFSAGENIVRYMRGRQYQAPILVYCGSSIQGTGYVLSYANTGSTTEQSICRAFISGLLAPGSDERVWQAYNATPMSIPTLQLNTRSPLLLQTRLARFGDTDSTSSFFTVGNGGGSLRSFYNGKEVDMRMSHIREAIHHVRGNWHLYADFLSRLRDLLLQLGEHETVSPILDTLPRFKQWSDRRRGGDPPEDYGLLRLYTTPVGYLHAFKIINEVFRTHDIDNERLVSAVFFVELLNIELFKYITEQGMRDVGFTGTVHRGLCLSTVQLDAFYQLARMPIRERFWSIPLAIVSCSMDEDIAVKFALQQATAHGTEHMHPVLWRIHVANLDPELLRVYHQYYPMSVVTTMCAVPDSHGSWEEGSVGKKWSLHHTTRSRRENLM
;
A
#
# COMPACT_ATOMS: atom_id res chain seq x y z
N MET A 1 -7.94 32.69 8.85
CA MET A 1 -8.72 32.24 10.02
C MET A 1 -8.26 32.96 11.28
N HIS A 2 -9.15 33.12 12.26
CA HIS A 2 -8.78 33.58 13.61
C HIS A 2 -8.01 32.44 14.33
N PRO A 3 -6.83 32.66 14.95
CA PRO A 3 -6.05 31.63 15.64
C PRO A 3 -6.85 30.76 16.62
N PHE A 4 -7.87 31.33 17.27
CA PHE A 4 -8.74 30.61 18.19
C PHE A 4 -9.72 29.64 17.52
N ALA A 5 -9.99 29.80 16.22
CA ALA A 5 -10.77 28.81 15.47
C ALA A 5 -9.99 27.49 15.30
N ILE A 6 -8.68 27.59 15.05
CA ILE A 6 -7.78 26.42 15.00
C ILE A 6 -7.73 25.75 16.37
N LEU A 7 -7.51 26.53 17.43
CA LEU A 7 -7.52 26.04 18.80
C LEU A 7 -8.82 25.30 19.15
N SER A 8 -9.97 25.89 18.84
CA SER A 8 -11.28 25.28 19.06
C SER A 8 -11.47 23.99 18.29
N SER A 9 -11.00 23.93 17.04
CA SER A 9 -11.07 22.73 16.22
C SER A 9 -10.19 21.60 16.76
N VAL A 10 -8.97 21.90 17.20
CA VAL A 10 -8.06 20.93 17.85
C VAL A 10 -8.67 20.43 19.17
N CYS A 11 -9.24 21.33 19.99
CA CYS A 11 -10.00 20.94 21.20
C CYS A 11 -11.14 19.97 20.86
N SER A 12 -11.92 20.27 19.83
CA SER A 12 -13.03 19.43 19.39
C SER A 12 -12.57 18.05 18.90
N ALA A 13 -11.50 17.99 18.09
CA ALA A 13 -10.91 16.74 17.62
C ALA A 13 -10.38 15.89 18.78
N ALA A 14 -9.62 16.49 19.70
CA ALA A 14 -9.11 15.81 20.90
C ALA A 14 -10.26 15.26 21.76
N THR A 15 -11.32 16.05 21.96
CA THR A 15 -12.50 15.64 22.74
C THR A 15 -13.25 14.49 22.06
N SER A 16 -13.41 14.56 20.73
CA SER A 16 -14.05 13.49 19.95
C SER A 16 -13.29 12.17 20.04
N ILE A 17 -11.96 12.20 19.96
CA ILE A 17 -11.11 11.02 20.15
C ILE A 17 -11.23 10.51 21.59
N PHE A 18 -11.17 11.39 22.58
CA PHE A 18 -11.29 10.99 23.99
C PHE A 18 -12.62 10.28 24.28
N THR A 19 -13.75 10.87 23.85
CA THR A 19 -15.08 10.24 23.97
C THR A 19 -15.18 8.93 23.18
N CYS A 20 -14.51 8.86 22.01
CA CYS A 20 -14.41 7.63 21.25
C CYS A 20 -13.69 6.55 22.07
N LEU A 21 -12.56 6.86 22.68
CA LEU A 21 -11.76 5.88 23.42
C LEU A 21 -12.42 5.44 24.73
N ASP A 22 -13.08 6.33 25.47
CA ASP A 22 -13.79 6.00 26.73
C ASP A 22 -14.91 4.96 26.54
N GLY A 23 -15.49 4.88 25.34
CA GLY A 23 -16.51 3.89 25.00
C GLY A 23 -15.98 2.53 24.53
N SER A 24 -14.66 2.33 24.45
CA SER A 24 -14.04 1.11 23.92
C SER A 24 -13.55 0.20 25.04
N GLN A 25 -14.06 -1.03 25.15
CA GLN A 25 -13.60 -2.04 26.13
C GLN A 25 -12.37 -2.84 25.66
N GLN A 26 -11.69 -2.42 24.59
CA GLN A 26 -10.54 -3.15 24.06
C GLN A 26 -9.25 -2.80 24.83
N ALA A 27 -8.70 -3.79 25.53
CA ALA A 27 -7.39 -3.71 26.16
C ALA A 27 -6.26 -3.84 25.11
N ASP A 28 -5.89 -2.71 24.50
CA ASP A 28 -4.70 -2.60 23.64
C ASP A 28 -3.82 -1.46 24.19
N VAL A 29 -2.58 -1.79 24.52
CA VAL A 29 -1.56 -0.87 25.05
C VAL A 29 -1.39 0.37 24.15
N THR A 30 -1.59 0.22 22.85
CA THR A 30 -1.51 1.33 21.88
C THR A 30 -2.66 2.31 22.05
N VAL A 31 -3.86 1.79 22.35
CA VAL A 31 -5.07 2.60 22.55
C VAL A 31 -4.98 3.37 23.86
N ASP A 32 -4.45 2.74 24.92
CA ASP A 32 -4.18 3.40 26.20
C ASP A 32 -3.16 4.54 26.04
N ALA A 33 -2.08 4.30 25.30
CA ALA A 33 -1.08 5.34 25.02
C ALA A 33 -1.67 6.53 24.24
N VAL A 34 -2.56 6.29 23.26
CA VAL A 34 -3.28 7.36 22.56
C VAL A 34 -4.18 8.13 23.54
N HIS A 35 -4.88 7.43 24.45
CA HIS A 35 -5.74 8.05 25.46
C HIS A 35 -4.97 9.04 26.34
N ASP A 36 -3.84 8.58 26.89
CA ASP A 36 -2.98 9.40 27.76
C ASP A 36 -2.39 10.59 27.01
N ASN A 37 -1.94 10.40 25.77
CA ASN A 37 -1.39 11.48 24.94
C ASN A 37 -2.45 12.53 24.57
N VAL A 38 -3.68 12.12 24.28
CA VAL A 38 -4.80 13.04 24.01
C VAL A 38 -5.19 13.81 25.27
N ARG A 39 -5.21 13.17 26.45
CA ARG A 39 -5.43 13.85 27.73
C ARG A 39 -4.37 14.92 28.00
N PHE A 40 -3.09 14.57 27.82
CA PHE A 40 -1.98 15.49 27.99
C PHE A 40 -2.10 16.73 27.08
N ILE A 41 -2.55 16.55 25.83
CA ILE A 41 -2.82 17.65 24.92
C ILE A 41 -3.96 18.53 25.42
N GLN A 42 -5.06 17.96 25.91
CA GLN A 42 -6.16 18.74 26.46
C GLN A 42 -5.70 19.61 27.64
N GLU A 43 -4.84 19.08 28.52
CA GLU A 43 -4.24 19.82 29.64
C GLU A 43 -3.39 21.02 29.18
N ILE A 44 -2.64 20.88 28.07
CA ILE A 44 -1.82 21.96 27.51
C ILE A 44 -2.68 23.01 26.79
N ILE A 45 -3.70 22.57 26.05
CA ILE A 45 -4.51 23.42 25.17
C ILE A 45 -5.57 24.21 25.96
N HIS A 46 -6.13 23.66 27.03
CA HIS A 46 -7.22 24.30 27.78
C HIS A 46 -6.84 25.71 28.32
N PRO A 47 -5.65 25.93 28.90
CA PRO A 47 -5.20 27.27 29.30
C PRO A 47 -5.09 28.26 28.14
N LEU A 48 -4.75 27.80 26.93
CA LEU A 48 -4.57 28.65 25.75
C LEU A 48 -5.88 29.29 25.28
N ALA A 49 -7.02 28.66 25.57
CA ALA A 49 -8.34 29.19 25.22
C ALA A 49 -8.68 30.50 25.94
N THR A 50 -8.02 30.76 27.08
CA THR A 50 -8.23 31.99 27.87
C THR A 50 -7.35 33.16 27.44
N ARG A 51 -6.39 32.92 26.52
CA ARG A 51 -5.46 33.97 26.06
C ARG A 51 -6.17 34.97 25.14
N ARG A 52 -5.64 36.20 25.06
CA ARG A 52 -6.14 37.25 24.14
C ARG A 52 -5.61 37.11 22.72
N SER A 53 -4.45 36.49 22.56
CA SER A 53 -3.83 36.22 21.25
C SER A 53 -2.97 34.95 21.33
N LEU A 54 -2.76 34.30 20.19
CA LEU A 54 -1.89 33.14 20.05
C LEU A 54 -0.75 33.49 19.11
N PRO A 55 0.51 33.34 19.54
CA PRO A 55 1.65 33.61 18.66
C PRO A 55 1.69 32.65 17.47
N PRO A 56 2.22 33.09 16.31
CA PRO A 56 2.22 32.29 15.08
C PRO A 56 2.83 30.90 15.25
N GLY A 57 3.85 30.76 16.11
CA GLY A 57 4.48 29.47 16.38
C GLY A 57 3.56 28.46 17.08
N LEU A 58 2.79 28.91 18.07
CA LEU A 58 1.77 28.07 18.71
C LEU A 58 0.68 27.66 17.72
N VAL A 59 0.26 28.57 16.84
CA VAL A 59 -0.74 28.28 15.82
C VAL A 59 -0.26 27.16 14.88
N LEU A 60 1.00 27.18 14.47
CA LEU A 60 1.58 26.15 13.62
C LEU A 60 1.72 24.80 14.33
N CYS A 61 2.13 24.80 15.60
CA CYS A 61 2.13 23.58 16.42
C CYS A 61 0.71 22.99 16.56
N LEU A 62 -0.29 23.84 16.81
CA LEU A 62 -1.68 23.43 16.93
C LEU A 62 -2.22 22.85 15.61
N LEU A 63 -1.85 23.42 14.46
CA LEU A 63 -2.20 22.86 13.16
C LEU A 63 -1.63 21.46 12.98
N ASP A 64 -0.34 21.24 13.24
CA ASP A 64 0.28 19.91 13.08
C ASP A 64 -0.23 18.88 14.10
N ILE A 65 -0.60 19.33 15.32
CA ILE A 65 -1.33 18.49 16.28
C ILE A 65 -2.71 18.15 15.73
N GLY A 66 -3.42 19.11 15.13
CA GLY A 66 -4.70 18.90 14.46
C GLY A 66 -4.61 17.83 13.38
N ASP A 67 -3.62 17.91 12.49
CA ASP A 67 -3.37 16.91 11.43
C ASP A 67 -3.19 15.50 12.02
N ASN A 68 -2.39 15.37 13.08
CA ASN A 68 -2.14 14.10 13.78
C ASN A 68 -3.42 13.55 14.44
N LEU A 69 -4.17 14.40 15.15
CA LEU A 69 -5.45 14.00 15.75
C LEU A 69 -6.44 13.55 14.69
N CYS A 70 -6.51 14.22 13.54
CA CYS A 70 -7.34 13.80 12.42
C CYS A 70 -6.92 12.41 11.89
N SER A 71 -5.62 12.14 11.74
CA SER A 71 -5.13 10.80 11.35
C SER A 71 -5.52 9.73 12.36
N ILE A 72 -5.33 10.00 13.65
CA ILE A 72 -5.69 9.08 14.75
C ILE A 72 -7.19 8.81 14.75
N HIS A 73 -8.01 9.86 14.61
CA HIS A 73 -9.47 9.73 14.57
C HIS A 73 -9.92 8.85 13.40
N GLN A 74 -9.31 9.01 12.22
CA GLN A 74 -9.59 8.15 11.06
C GLN A 74 -9.20 6.69 11.33
N GLY A 75 -8.03 6.45 11.93
CA GLY A 75 -7.59 5.11 12.32
C GLY A 75 -8.53 4.43 13.32
N LEU A 76 -8.96 5.17 14.36
CA LEU A 76 -9.90 4.67 15.37
C LEU A 76 -11.30 4.42 14.80
N THR A 77 -11.78 5.30 13.92
CA THR A 77 -13.07 5.12 13.25
C THR A 77 -13.06 3.89 12.35
N ALA A 78 -11.95 3.64 11.67
CA ALA A 78 -11.76 2.46 10.83
C ALA A 78 -11.77 1.15 11.66
N LEU A 79 -11.27 1.18 12.90
CA LEU A 79 -11.30 0.03 13.81
C LEU A 79 -12.68 -0.23 14.43
N LYS A 80 -13.49 0.81 14.66
CA LYS A 80 -14.78 0.69 15.36
C LYS A 80 -15.94 0.14 14.54
N GLY A 81 -15.80 0.01 13.22
CA GLY A 81 -16.77 -0.69 12.35
C GLY A 81 -18.23 -0.19 12.50
N GLY A 82 -18.53 1.02 11.98
CA GLY A 82 -19.89 1.56 11.97
C GLY A 82 -20.42 1.95 10.58
N GLN A 83 -19.53 2.38 9.68
CA GLN A 83 -19.82 2.61 8.27
C GLN A 83 -18.78 1.90 7.41
N VAL A 84 -19.23 1.23 6.35
CA VAL A 84 -18.37 0.61 5.34
C VAL A 84 -17.71 1.73 4.52
N SER A 85 -16.52 2.14 4.94
CA SER A 85 -15.65 3.06 4.22
C SER A 85 -14.42 2.32 3.71
N VAL A 86 -13.73 2.87 2.70
CA VAL A 86 -12.46 2.32 2.20
C VAL A 86 -11.44 2.16 3.34
N ALA A 87 -11.42 3.09 4.30
CA ALA A 87 -10.57 3.01 5.48
C ALA A 87 -10.97 1.86 6.41
N THR A 88 -12.27 1.66 6.66
CA THR A 88 -12.81 0.55 7.47
C THR A 88 -12.47 -0.80 6.85
N ILE A 89 -12.59 -0.92 5.52
CA ILE A 89 -12.24 -2.13 4.77
C ILE A 89 -10.73 -2.39 4.81
N HIS A 90 -9.91 -1.35 4.63
CA HIS A 90 -8.45 -1.46 4.75
C HIS A 90 -8.02 -1.84 6.18
N ALA A 91 -8.67 -1.31 7.21
CA ALA A 91 -8.43 -1.68 8.60
C ALA A 91 -8.85 -3.12 8.90
N PHE A 92 -9.95 -3.58 8.31
CA PHE A 92 -10.39 -4.98 8.41
C PHE A 92 -9.38 -5.95 7.81
N PHE A 93 -8.82 -5.64 6.62
CA PHE A 93 -7.85 -6.51 5.96
C PHE A 93 -6.42 -6.37 6.50
N PHE A 94 -6.06 -5.21 7.05
CA PHE A 94 -4.70 -4.93 7.53
C PHE A 94 -4.69 -4.30 8.94
N PRO A 95 -5.24 -4.98 9.96
CA PRO A 95 -5.36 -4.42 11.30
C PRO A 95 -3.99 -4.11 11.92
N SER A 96 -2.97 -4.92 11.64
CA SER A 96 -1.60 -4.67 12.10
C SER A 96 -1.00 -3.38 11.52
N ARG A 97 -1.34 -3.01 10.27
CA ARG A 97 -0.90 -1.74 9.68
C ARG A 97 -1.58 -0.55 10.35
N VAL A 98 -2.86 -0.68 10.68
CA VAL A 98 -3.60 0.38 11.38
C VAL A 98 -3.11 0.55 12.81
N ILE A 99 -2.86 -0.54 13.54
CA ILE A 99 -2.28 -0.49 14.88
C ILE A 99 -0.85 0.09 14.85
N SER A 100 0.00 -0.36 13.91
CA SER A 100 1.36 0.19 13.76
C SER A 100 1.35 1.66 13.36
N LYS A 101 0.36 2.08 12.55
CA LYS A 101 0.14 3.50 12.23
C LYS A 101 -0.29 4.27 13.47
N LEU A 102 -1.31 3.80 14.20
CA LEU A 102 -1.79 4.42 15.43
C LEU A 102 -0.67 4.58 16.47
N LYS A 103 0.21 3.57 16.61
CA LYS A 103 1.37 3.68 17.49
C LYS A 103 2.31 4.80 17.06
N ARG A 104 2.68 4.86 15.78
CA ARG A 104 3.53 5.94 15.24
C ARG A 104 2.87 7.31 15.37
N ASP A 105 1.59 7.41 15.04
CA ASP A 105 0.82 8.65 15.16
C ASP A 105 0.74 9.08 16.64
N SER A 106 0.63 8.14 17.58
CA SER A 106 0.67 8.40 19.02
C SER A 106 2.03 8.92 19.49
N ASP A 107 3.12 8.28 19.06
CA ASP A 107 4.49 8.72 19.38
C ASP A 107 4.75 10.13 18.82
N LEU A 108 4.29 10.40 17.59
CA LEU A 108 4.38 11.71 16.95
C LEU A 108 3.53 12.74 17.68
N LEU A 109 2.31 12.37 18.09
CA LEU A 109 1.40 13.23 18.86
C LEU A 109 2.05 13.67 20.18
N LEU A 110 2.68 12.75 20.92
CA LEU A 110 3.43 13.07 22.14
C LEU A 110 4.58 14.05 21.86
N GLN A 111 5.38 13.79 20.82
CA GLN A 111 6.47 14.70 20.43
C GLN A 111 5.95 16.11 20.13
N ARG A 112 4.81 16.24 19.43
CA ARG A 112 4.21 17.55 19.14
C ARG A 112 3.61 18.21 20.37
N ALA A 113 3.00 17.43 21.27
CA ALA A 113 2.50 17.93 22.54
C ALA A 113 3.63 18.53 23.40
N LEU A 114 4.78 17.86 23.44
CA LEU A 114 5.98 18.36 24.13
C LEU A 114 6.49 19.66 23.49
N LEU A 115 6.56 19.74 22.16
CA LEU A 115 6.91 20.97 21.45
C LEU A 115 5.95 22.12 21.77
N LEU A 116 4.64 21.85 21.82
CA LEU A 116 3.64 22.84 22.19
C LEU A 116 3.83 23.31 23.63
N LYS A 117 4.03 22.38 24.58
CA LYS A 117 4.30 22.69 25.99
C LYS A 117 5.54 23.58 26.13
N THR A 118 6.62 23.24 25.42
CA THR A 118 7.86 24.03 25.40
C THR A 118 7.62 25.43 24.82
N ALA A 119 6.89 25.55 23.72
CA ALA A 119 6.59 26.85 23.12
C ALA A 119 5.74 27.71 24.06
N CYS A 120 4.79 27.12 24.79
CA CYS A 120 4.02 27.82 25.82
C CYS A 120 4.89 28.35 26.97
N GLN A 121 5.96 27.63 27.33
CA GLN A 121 6.92 28.01 28.39
C GLN A 121 7.92 29.07 27.92
N ALA A 122 8.40 28.99 26.68
CA ALA A 122 9.39 29.91 26.12
C ALA A 122 8.87 31.35 25.93
N GLU A 123 7.56 31.55 25.88
CA GLU A 123 6.94 32.88 25.85
C GLU A 123 7.01 33.64 27.18
N HIS A 124 7.38 32.97 28.27
CA HIS A 124 7.64 33.62 29.56
C HIS A 124 9.14 33.89 29.63
N THR A 125 9.55 35.14 29.47
CA THR A 125 10.95 35.62 29.47
C THR A 125 11.75 35.27 30.73
N ASP A 126 11.09 34.77 31.77
CA ASP A 126 11.67 34.19 32.99
C ASP A 126 11.36 32.69 33.07
N ALA A 127 11.78 31.90 32.07
CA ALA A 127 11.54 30.47 32.05
C ALA A 127 12.31 29.78 33.20
N PRO A 128 11.64 29.04 34.11
CA PRO A 128 12.33 28.20 35.09
C PRO A 128 13.12 27.09 34.37
N PRO A 129 14.17 26.54 35.00
CA PRO A 129 14.98 25.47 34.40
C PRO A 129 14.09 24.28 33.99
N PRO A 130 14.45 23.57 32.89
CA PRO A 130 13.67 22.46 32.38
C PRO A 130 13.47 21.40 33.48
N GLN A 131 12.23 20.97 33.70
CA GLN A 131 11.93 19.89 34.64
C GLN A 131 12.45 18.56 34.08
N ALA A 132 13.24 17.85 34.89
CA ALA A 132 14.08 16.70 34.54
C ALA A 132 13.36 15.36 34.27
N ASP A 133 12.02 15.33 34.21
CA ASP A 133 11.28 14.07 34.41
C ASP A 133 10.95 13.25 33.15
N ILE A 134 11.44 13.63 31.96
CA ILE A 134 11.17 12.85 30.75
C ILE A 134 12.47 12.66 29.99
N GLY A 135 12.86 11.41 29.74
CA GLY A 135 14.05 11.04 28.96
C GLY A 135 13.93 11.44 27.49
N ILE A 136 13.96 12.75 27.21
CA ILE A 136 13.72 13.35 25.88
C ILE A 136 14.79 12.87 24.89
N LEU A 137 16.04 12.74 25.31
CA LEU A 137 17.12 12.15 24.51
C LEU A 137 16.95 10.65 24.24
N GLY A 138 16.17 9.95 25.07
CA GLY A 138 15.83 8.53 24.85
C GLY A 138 14.96 8.32 23.61
N SER A 139 14.21 9.34 23.19
CA SER A 139 13.37 9.30 21.98
C SER A 139 14.14 9.55 20.67
N VAL A 140 15.38 10.07 20.75
CA VAL A 140 16.25 10.31 19.60
C VAL A 140 16.95 9.01 19.22
N GLY A 141 16.70 8.47 18.04
CA GLY A 141 17.29 7.22 17.58
C GLY A 141 18.77 7.34 17.16
N ASN A 142 19.18 8.51 16.67
CA ASN A 142 20.53 8.76 16.17
C ASN A 142 21.51 9.03 17.34
N PRO A 143 22.50 8.14 17.59
CA PRO A 143 23.44 8.29 18.69
C PRO A 143 24.35 9.52 18.52
N ASN A 144 24.67 9.92 17.29
CA ASN A 144 25.51 11.09 17.02
C ASN A 144 24.80 12.38 17.37
N VAL A 145 23.50 12.48 17.09
CA VAL A 145 22.67 13.64 17.46
C VAL A 145 22.51 13.70 18.97
N ARG A 146 22.29 12.55 19.62
CA ARG A 146 22.19 12.45 21.08
C ARG A 146 23.48 12.91 21.76
N GLN A 147 24.62 12.43 21.29
CA GLN A 147 25.94 12.79 21.81
C GLN A 147 26.23 14.28 21.59
N SER A 148 26.04 14.78 20.36
CA SER A 148 26.26 16.19 20.03
C SER A 148 25.38 17.12 20.85
N TRP A 149 24.12 16.74 21.11
CA TRP A 149 23.22 17.52 21.95
C TRP A 149 23.67 17.52 23.42
N SER A 150 24.00 16.34 23.95
CA SER A 150 24.50 16.19 25.32
C SER A 150 25.77 17.01 25.55
N ASP A 151 26.70 17.02 24.59
CA ASP A 151 27.98 17.71 24.73
C ASP A 151 27.85 19.24 24.71
N VAL A 152 26.83 19.75 24.00
CA VAL A 152 26.69 21.20 23.74
C VAL A 152 25.66 21.87 24.65
N PHE A 153 24.55 21.20 24.93
CA PHE A 153 23.44 21.74 25.73
C PHE A 153 23.31 21.02 27.08
N GLY A 154 23.57 19.71 27.11
CA GLY A 154 23.43 18.87 28.29
C GLY A 154 22.26 17.88 28.16
N ASN A 155 22.25 16.85 29.00
CA ASN A 155 21.26 15.77 28.92
C ASN A 155 19.84 16.17 29.35
N GLU A 156 19.73 17.24 30.14
CA GLU A 156 18.47 17.70 30.73
C GLU A 156 17.79 18.78 29.88
N ASP A 157 18.49 19.32 28.88
CA ASP A 157 17.95 20.37 28.02
C ASP A 157 17.02 19.80 26.96
N ALA A 158 15.72 20.04 27.17
CA ALA A 158 14.65 19.68 26.24
C ALA A 158 14.72 20.44 24.91
N TYR A 159 15.30 21.65 24.91
CA TYR A 159 15.34 22.55 23.75
C TYR A 159 16.46 23.59 23.87
N ALA A 160 16.80 24.23 22.75
CA ALA A 160 17.72 25.36 22.67
C ALA A 160 17.04 26.53 21.93
N ALA A 161 16.98 27.69 22.59
CA ALA A 161 16.51 28.93 21.96
C ALA A 161 17.50 29.43 20.90
N ARG A 162 17.02 30.18 19.90
CA ARG A 162 17.82 30.64 18.76
C ARG A 162 19.16 31.26 19.12
N ALA A 163 19.20 32.16 20.11
CA ALA A 163 20.45 32.81 20.52
C ALA A 163 21.44 31.82 21.14
N ARG A 164 20.98 30.92 22.02
CA ARG A 164 21.80 29.89 22.64
C ARG A 164 22.30 28.87 21.61
N PHE A 165 21.43 28.47 20.69
CA PHE A 165 21.77 27.55 19.61
C PHE A 165 22.76 28.17 18.62
N ARG A 166 22.63 29.46 18.30
CA ARG A 166 23.61 30.23 17.50
C ARG A 166 24.98 30.23 18.16
N LEU A 167 25.06 30.63 19.43
CA LEU A 167 26.33 30.66 20.18
C LEU A 167 27.00 29.29 20.22
N ALA A 168 26.22 28.24 20.46
CA ALA A 168 26.69 26.87 20.43
C ALA A 168 27.24 26.49 19.04
N LEU A 169 26.50 26.77 17.97
CA LEU A 169 26.94 26.47 16.62
C LEU A 169 28.15 27.29 16.19
N ASP A 170 28.27 28.55 16.59
CA ASP A 170 29.41 29.41 16.24
C ASP A 170 30.73 28.86 16.79
N SER A 171 30.66 28.15 17.92
CA SER A 171 31.83 27.46 18.48
C SER A 171 32.27 26.24 17.65
N LEU A 172 31.37 25.67 16.85
CA LEU A 172 31.59 24.48 16.03
C LEU A 172 31.79 24.81 14.54
N PHE A 173 31.14 25.87 14.06
CA PHE A 173 31.07 26.27 12.66
C PHE A 173 31.03 27.81 12.57
N ASN A 174 31.94 28.40 11.80
CA ASN A 174 31.88 29.83 11.50
C ASN A 174 30.84 30.10 10.39
N LEU A 175 29.56 30.17 10.77
CA LEU A 175 28.43 30.36 9.84
C LEU A 175 28.10 31.84 9.63
N SER A 176 27.92 32.26 8.38
CA SER A 176 27.37 33.59 8.08
C SER A 176 25.94 33.73 8.63
N GLU A 177 25.45 34.97 8.79
CA GLU A 177 24.06 35.19 9.22
C GLU A 177 23.04 34.60 8.23
N GLU A 178 23.37 34.60 6.93
CA GLU A 178 22.52 34.03 5.89
C GLU A 178 22.47 32.49 5.96
N ASP A 179 23.62 31.85 6.16
CA ASP A 179 23.71 30.40 6.34
C ASP A 179 22.99 29.95 7.61
N PHE A 180 23.19 30.69 8.71
CA PHE A 180 22.50 30.41 9.96
C PHE A 180 21.00 30.63 9.84
N HIS A 181 20.56 31.69 9.16
CA HIS A 181 19.14 31.91 8.91
C HIS A 181 18.54 30.75 8.10
N THR A 182 19.24 30.29 7.07
CA THR A 182 18.82 29.14 6.24
C THR A 182 18.75 27.84 7.06
N LEU A 183 19.76 27.57 7.89
CA LEU A 183 19.77 26.44 8.81
C LEU A 183 18.61 26.53 9.81
N TRP A 184 18.41 27.71 10.38
CA TRP A 184 17.35 27.96 11.35
C TRP A 184 15.97 27.73 10.76
N LEU A 185 15.72 28.21 9.54
CA LEU A 185 14.46 27.96 8.82
C LEU A 185 14.19 26.47 8.57
N ARG A 186 15.24 25.64 8.47
CA ARG A 186 15.11 24.18 8.32
C ARG A 186 14.88 23.47 9.64
N LEU A 187 15.45 23.97 10.74
CA LEU A 187 15.35 23.37 12.07
C LEU A 187 14.08 23.79 12.82
N ASP A 188 13.69 25.06 12.74
CA ASP A 188 12.51 25.63 13.40
C ASP A 188 11.26 25.48 12.50
N GLU A 189 10.87 24.23 12.25
CA GLU A 189 9.71 23.85 11.43
C GLU A 189 8.45 24.63 11.84
N PHE A 190 8.29 24.94 13.14
CA PHE A 190 7.09 25.57 13.69
C PHE A 190 7.19 27.08 13.95
N ARG A 191 8.31 27.76 13.71
CA ARG A 191 8.51 29.16 14.15
C ARG A 191 8.26 29.37 15.65
N ILE A 192 8.65 28.40 16.45
CA ILE A 192 8.62 28.49 17.91
C ILE A 192 9.90 29.12 18.48
N ASN A 193 10.85 29.47 17.60
CA ASN A 193 12.12 30.10 17.95
C ASN A 193 12.99 29.23 18.90
N VAL A 194 12.77 27.92 18.86
CA VAL A 194 13.53 26.90 19.58
C VAL A 194 13.80 25.69 18.69
N VAL A 195 14.90 24.99 18.94
CA VAL A 195 15.25 23.69 18.35
C VAL A 195 15.21 22.64 19.45
N THR A 196 14.75 21.44 19.14
CA THR A 196 14.79 20.27 20.03
C THR A 196 15.70 19.17 19.46
N PRO A 197 16.15 18.21 20.29
CA PRO A 197 16.90 17.06 19.80
C PRO A 197 16.20 16.33 18.64
N ALA A 198 14.87 16.21 18.70
CA ALA A 198 14.08 15.56 17.66
C ALA A 198 14.08 16.35 16.33
N THR A 199 13.97 17.68 16.37
CA THR A 199 14.07 18.51 15.15
C THR A 199 15.49 18.45 14.56
N LEU A 200 16.51 18.38 15.41
CA LEU A 200 17.90 18.25 15.00
C LEU A 200 18.17 16.88 14.36
N GLU A 201 17.61 15.80 14.92
CA GLU A 201 17.69 14.46 14.35
C GLU A 201 17.05 14.38 12.97
N ARG A 202 15.84 14.94 12.83
CA ARG A 202 15.14 14.95 11.54
C ARG A 202 15.92 15.73 10.47
N PHE A 203 16.57 16.82 10.86
CA PHE A 203 17.44 17.59 9.97
C PHE A 203 18.73 16.85 9.64
N GLY A 204 19.39 16.24 10.63
CA GLY A 204 20.65 15.52 10.45
C GLY A 204 20.49 14.16 9.75
N GLY A 205 19.32 13.55 9.82
CA GLY A 205 19.07 12.20 9.33
C GLY A 205 20.00 11.18 10.01
N GLN A 206 20.67 10.36 9.22
CA GLN A 206 21.73 9.44 9.68
C GLN A 206 23.14 10.08 9.65
N SER A 207 23.27 11.26 9.05
CA SER A 207 24.55 11.96 8.91
C SER A 207 24.92 12.77 10.16
N PHE A 208 26.20 13.14 10.27
CA PHE A 208 26.63 14.08 11.31
C PHE A 208 26.07 15.47 11.03
N LEU A 209 25.84 16.25 12.10
CA LEU A 209 25.40 17.64 12.00
C LEU A 209 26.39 18.46 11.15
N THR A 210 27.68 18.14 11.24
CA THR A 210 28.76 18.73 10.44
C THR A 210 28.49 18.60 8.93
N ASP A 211 28.10 17.42 8.47
CA ASP A 211 27.87 17.14 7.05
C ASP A 211 26.60 17.84 6.56
N ALA A 212 25.58 17.92 7.41
CA ALA A 212 24.34 18.62 7.13
C ALA A 212 24.54 20.14 7.01
N VAL A 213 25.34 20.72 7.91
CA VAL A 213 25.71 22.15 7.90
C VAL A 213 26.63 22.46 6.72
N GLN A 214 27.60 21.58 6.41
CA GLN A 214 28.51 21.78 5.29
C GLN A 214 27.79 21.76 3.94
N ARG A 215 26.72 20.96 3.79
CA ARG A 215 25.84 20.97 2.61
C ARG A 215 25.08 22.28 2.43
N ILE A 216 24.72 22.97 3.52
CA ILE A 216 24.14 24.32 3.41
C ILE A 216 25.18 25.29 2.84
N ARG A 217 26.43 25.20 3.31
CA ARG A 217 27.52 26.09 2.87
C ARG A 217 27.96 25.85 1.43
N SER A 218 28.05 24.60 1.00
CA SER A 218 28.50 24.27 -0.35
C SER A 218 27.41 24.47 -1.39
N GLY A 219 26.13 24.40 -1.00
CA GLY A 219 25.01 24.34 -1.94
C GLY A 219 25.06 23.10 -2.85
N GLU A 220 25.98 22.16 -2.61
CA GLU A 220 26.19 20.99 -3.43
C GLU A 220 25.23 19.87 -3.01
N ALA A 221 24.43 19.42 -3.97
CA ALA A 221 23.68 18.18 -3.82
C ALA A 221 24.66 16.99 -3.80
N PRO A 222 24.43 15.95 -2.98
CA PRO A 222 25.21 14.72 -3.04
C PRO A 222 25.22 14.17 -4.49
N PRO A 223 26.32 13.54 -4.93
CA PRO A 223 26.38 12.94 -6.26
C PRO A 223 25.23 11.93 -6.41
N ALA A 224 24.38 12.17 -7.40
CA ALA A 224 23.24 11.31 -7.67
C ALA A 224 23.71 9.91 -8.09
N SER A 225 23.11 8.86 -7.52
CA SER A 225 23.20 7.52 -8.09
C SER A 225 22.48 7.54 -9.45
N SER A 226 23.22 7.34 -10.52
CA SER A 226 22.82 7.63 -11.90
C SER A 226 21.79 6.69 -12.52
N ASN A 227 20.96 5.99 -11.72
CA ASN A 227 20.13 4.88 -12.20
C ASN A 227 18.62 5.10 -12.15
N HIS A 228 18.12 6.29 -11.83
CA HIS A 228 16.68 6.56 -11.86
C HIS A 228 16.22 7.04 -13.24
N VAL A 229 15.50 6.17 -13.94
CA VAL A 229 15.05 6.37 -15.34
C VAL A 229 13.77 7.22 -15.43
N TYR A 230 13.10 7.53 -14.31
CA TYR A 230 11.77 8.17 -14.32
C TYR A 230 11.72 9.50 -13.58
N LYS A 231 10.80 10.38 -14.01
CA LYS A 231 10.56 11.72 -13.47
C LYS A 231 9.25 11.71 -12.68
N CYS A 232 9.21 12.40 -11.54
CA CYS A 232 8.07 12.41 -10.65
C CYS A 232 7.60 13.83 -10.32
N LEU A 233 6.28 14.02 -10.37
CA LEU A 233 5.57 15.20 -9.95
C LEU A 233 4.65 14.83 -8.78
N LEU A 234 4.89 15.42 -7.61
CA LEU A 234 3.97 15.30 -6.46
C LEU A 234 2.99 16.46 -6.51
N TRP A 235 1.70 16.16 -6.65
CA TRP A 235 0.64 17.16 -6.76
C TRP A 235 -0.29 17.06 -5.56
N VAL A 236 -0.42 18.14 -4.79
CA VAL A 236 -1.29 18.17 -3.61
C VAL A 236 -2.43 19.16 -3.83
N ASP A 237 -3.65 18.67 -3.98
CA ASP A 237 -4.85 19.48 -4.28
C ASP A 237 -6.08 18.88 -3.59
N ASP A 238 -6.96 19.72 -3.05
CA ASP A 238 -8.18 19.27 -2.36
C ASP A 238 -9.24 18.75 -3.34
N LYS A 239 -9.20 19.22 -4.59
CA LYS A 239 -10.07 18.80 -5.70
C LYS A 239 -9.20 18.44 -6.90
N PRO A 240 -8.57 17.25 -6.89
CA PRO A 240 -7.70 16.82 -7.97
C PRO A 240 -8.42 16.74 -9.33
N GLU A 241 -9.76 16.78 -9.37
CA GLU A 241 -10.54 16.89 -10.62
C GLU A 241 -10.43 18.27 -11.30
N ASN A 242 -10.09 19.33 -10.56
CA ASN A 242 -10.04 20.69 -11.11
C ASN A 242 -8.82 20.97 -11.99
N LYS A 243 -7.82 20.08 -11.97
CA LYS A 243 -6.49 20.28 -12.58
C LYS A 243 -6.12 19.16 -13.55
N ILE A 244 -7.14 18.60 -14.23
CA ILE A 244 -6.98 17.50 -15.18
C ILE A 244 -6.02 17.88 -16.30
N GLU A 245 -6.04 19.13 -16.79
CA GLU A 245 -5.21 19.56 -17.91
C GLU A 245 -3.70 19.48 -17.61
N GLU A 246 -3.25 19.98 -16.45
CA GLU A 246 -1.84 19.98 -16.06
C GLU A 246 -1.35 18.57 -15.73
N VAL A 247 -2.20 17.76 -15.09
CA VAL A 247 -1.92 16.35 -14.83
C VAL A 247 -1.80 15.59 -16.15
N MET A 248 -2.72 15.80 -17.09
CA MET A 248 -2.66 15.19 -18.41
C MET A 248 -1.43 15.63 -19.19
N PHE A 249 -1.04 16.91 -19.11
CA PHE A 249 0.19 17.42 -19.71
C PHE A 249 1.43 16.69 -19.17
N ALA A 250 1.54 16.53 -17.84
CA ALA A 250 2.65 15.79 -17.24
C ALA A 250 2.68 14.31 -17.69
N LEU A 251 1.52 13.65 -17.67
CA LEU A 251 1.39 12.24 -18.08
C LEU A 251 1.73 12.03 -19.57
N GLN A 252 1.35 12.96 -20.44
CA GLN A 252 1.69 12.93 -21.88
C GLN A 252 3.20 12.96 -22.13
N HIS A 253 3.97 13.53 -21.20
CA HIS A 253 5.42 13.62 -21.29
C HIS A 253 6.16 12.59 -20.41
N HIS A 254 5.51 11.48 -20.07
CA HIS A 254 6.08 10.39 -19.27
C HIS A 254 6.57 10.82 -17.87
N ILE A 255 5.98 11.88 -17.30
CA ILE A 255 6.18 12.26 -15.90
C ILE A 255 5.16 11.52 -15.04
N GLN A 256 5.64 10.78 -14.04
CA GLN A 256 4.78 10.11 -13.07
C GLN A 256 4.16 11.14 -12.13
N VAL A 257 2.84 11.25 -12.11
CA VAL A 257 2.13 12.18 -11.22
C VAL A 257 1.53 11.42 -10.04
N GLN A 258 1.98 11.75 -8.83
CA GLN A 258 1.34 11.28 -7.59
C GLN A 258 0.45 12.37 -7.02
N ARG A 259 -0.83 12.05 -6.84
CA ARG A 259 -1.86 13.00 -6.41
C ARG A 259 -2.23 12.76 -4.96
N PHE A 260 -2.25 13.82 -4.17
CA PHE A 260 -2.56 13.79 -2.75
C PHE A 260 -3.68 14.79 -2.45
N THR A 261 -4.66 14.35 -1.67
CA THR A 261 -5.79 15.19 -1.26
C THR A 261 -5.44 16.15 -0.14
N SER A 262 -4.41 15.85 0.66
CA SER A 262 -3.96 16.71 1.76
C SER A 262 -2.44 16.69 1.94
N THR A 263 -1.94 17.71 2.66
CA THR A 263 -0.57 17.82 3.14
C THR A 263 -0.20 16.66 4.05
N ALA A 264 -1.08 16.29 4.99
CA ALA A 264 -0.85 15.16 5.89
C ALA A 264 -0.63 13.84 5.13
N VAL A 265 -1.47 13.55 4.11
CA VAL A 265 -1.32 12.33 3.30
C VAL A 265 -0.01 12.33 2.51
N LEU A 266 0.43 13.49 1.99
CA LEU A 266 1.74 13.60 1.33
C LEU A 266 2.88 13.34 2.33
N LYS A 267 2.84 13.94 3.53
CA LYS A 267 3.87 13.74 4.58
C LYS A 267 3.99 12.25 4.92
N ASP A 268 2.86 11.59 5.20
CA ASP A 268 2.79 10.15 5.51
C ASP A 268 3.35 9.30 4.37
N TRP A 269 3.07 9.68 3.12
CA TRP A 269 3.54 8.96 1.94
C TRP A 269 5.05 9.12 1.74
N LEU A 270 5.59 10.33 1.89
CA LEU A 270 7.04 10.59 1.79
C LEU A 270 7.85 9.82 2.82
N GLU A 271 7.32 9.64 4.03
CA GLU A 271 7.97 8.82 5.07
C GLU A 271 8.01 7.33 4.71
N GLN A 272 7.10 6.87 3.86
CA GLN A 272 7.03 5.48 3.39
C GLN A 272 7.84 5.25 2.10
N HIS A 273 8.28 6.31 1.42
CA HIS A 273 8.97 6.25 0.12
C HIS A 273 10.31 6.99 0.20
N PRO A 274 11.30 6.47 0.95
CA PRO A 274 12.60 7.11 1.11
C PRO A 274 13.37 7.29 -0.22
N GLU A 275 13.05 6.48 -1.24
CA GLU A 275 13.60 6.61 -2.60
C GLU A 275 13.28 7.95 -3.27
N MET A 276 12.30 8.71 -2.75
CA MET A 276 12.03 10.08 -3.22
C MET A 276 13.21 11.01 -2.99
N GLN A 277 14.07 10.74 -2.00
CA GLN A 277 15.31 11.49 -1.84
C GLN A 277 16.29 11.29 -3.00
N ASP A 278 16.27 10.13 -3.65
CA ASP A 278 17.14 9.87 -4.80
C ASP A 278 16.62 10.58 -6.06
N LEU A 279 15.29 10.65 -6.23
CA LEU A 279 14.68 11.48 -7.28
C LEU A 279 14.96 12.97 -7.07
N ASP A 280 14.95 13.43 -5.82
CA ASP A 280 15.33 14.80 -5.47
C ASP A 280 16.78 15.12 -5.87
N ARG A 281 17.73 14.26 -5.45
CA ARG A 281 19.17 14.41 -5.78
C ARG A 281 19.44 14.40 -7.28
N SER A 282 18.65 13.63 -8.04
CA SER A 282 18.77 13.56 -9.51
C SER A 282 17.98 14.65 -10.25
N SER A 283 17.44 15.66 -9.55
CA SER A 283 16.60 16.73 -10.12
C SER A 283 15.40 16.21 -10.91
N SER A 284 14.93 15.00 -10.58
CA SER A 284 13.82 14.30 -11.22
C SER A 284 12.52 14.39 -10.41
N LEU A 285 12.52 15.17 -9.33
CA LEU A 285 11.36 15.42 -8.46
C LEU A 285 10.94 16.89 -8.51
N ARG A 286 9.64 17.15 -8.69
CA ARG A 286 9.02 18.46 -8.47
C ARG A 286 7.72 18.34 -7.69
N ILE A 287 7.32 19.42 -7.03
CA ILE A 287 6.14 19.44 -6.17
C ILE A 287 5.26 20.64 -6.54
N ILE A 288 3.96 20.40 -6.66
CA ILE A 288 2.93 21.43 -6.83
C ILE A 288 1.94 21.31 -5.68
N ILE A 289 1.61 22.44 -5.06
CA ILE A 289 0.68 22.49 -3.92
C ILE A 289 -0.18 23.75 -3.92
N ASP A 290 -1.43 23.65 -3.44
CA ASP A 290 -2.27 24.80 -3.10
C ASP A 290 -1.96 25.35 -1.69
N ASN A 291 -2.12 26.66 -1.49
CA ASN A 291 -1.83 27.35 -0.24
C ASN A 291 -2.90 27.15 0.84
N SER A 292 -4.17 26.96 0.47
CA SER A 292 -5.31 26.88 1.39
C SER A 292 -6.08 25.58 1.24
N LYS A 293 -6.31 24.83 2.32
CA LYS A 293 -7.04 23.55 2.27
C LYS A 293 -8.02 23.33 3.43
N PRO A 294 -9.21 22.77 3.17
CA PRO A 294 -9.97 22.06 4.19
C PRO A 294 -9.35 20.68 4.43
N GLU A 295 -8.74 20.45 5.59
CA GLU A 295 -8.34 19.12 6.01
C GLU A 295 -9.58 18.39 6.54
N SER A 296 -10.04 17.39 5.78
CA SER A 296 -11.22 16.51 5.98
C SER A 296 -12.56 16.97 5.38
N GLY A 297 -13.19 16.06 4.64
CA GLY A 297 -14.43 16.26 3.86
C GLY A 297 -15.72 16.30 4.67
N GLY A 298 -15.73 16.99 5.81
CA GLY A 298 -16.92 17.21 6.64
C GLY A 298 -17.10 18.67 7.03
N ALA A 299 -18.29 19.05 7.50
CA ALA A 299 -18.62 20.42 7.91
C ALA A 299 -17.75 20.98 9.06
N ASN A 300 -16.90 20.15 9.68
CA ASN A 300 -16.01 20.48 10.80
C ASN A 300 -14.51 20.35 10.45
N GLY A 301 -14.13 20.27 9.18
CA GLY A 301 -12.72 20.11 8.78
C GLY A 301 -11.82 21.29 9.21
N ILE A 302 -10.60 20.97 9.66
CA ILE A 302 -9.58 21.98 10.02
C ILE A 302 -9.14 22.68 8.73
N PHE A 303 -9.43 23.97 8.60
CA PHE A 303 -8.99 24.75 7.43
C PHE A 303 -7.54 25.24 7.63
N THR A 304 -6.58 24.66 6.92
CA THR A 304 -5.17 25.10 6.89
C THR A 304 -4.98 26.17 5.82
N PHE A 305 -4.93 27.44 6.24
CA PHE A 305 -4.63 28.59 5.36
C PHE A 305 -3.14 28.72 4.98
N SER A 306 -2.29 27.84 5.52
CA SER A 306 -0.84 27.83 5.33
C SER A 306 -0.34 26.45 4.89
N ALA A 307 -1.18 25.66 4.19
CA ALA A 307 -0.83 24.31 3.74
C ALA A 307 0.43 24.32 2.87
N GLY A 308 0.55 25.31 1.97
CA GLY A 308 1.73 25.52 1.15
C GLY A 308 2.99 25.85 1.97
N GLU A 309 2.89 26.68 3.01
CA GLU A 309 4.04 27.01 3.86
C GLU A 309 4.48 25.80 4.68
N ASN A 310 3.50 25.07 5.23
CA ASN A 310 3.73 23.87 6.03
C ASN A 310 4.49 22.81 5.23
N ILE A 311 4.12 22.57 3.96
CA ILE A 311 4.84 21.59 3.14
C ILE A 311 6.24 22.07 2.77
N VAL A 312 6.41 23.36 2.45
CA VAL A 312 7.73 23.91 2.11
C VAL A 312 8.69 23.72 3.28
N ARG A 313 8.26 24.03 4.50
CA ARG A 313 9.07 23.80 5.71
C ARG A 313 9.35 22.33 5.95
N TYR A 314 8.33 21.48 5.85
CA TYR A 314 8.48 20.04 6.02
C TYR A 314 9.55 19.47 5.06
N MET A 315 9.49 19.85 3.78
CA MET A 315 10.43 19.40 2.75
C MET A 315 11.85 19.91 3.02
N ARG A 316 11.99 21.22 3.29
CA ARG A 316 13.31 21.83 3.55
C ARG A 316 13.92 21.34 4.86
N GLY A 317 13.12 21.08 5.89
CA GLY A 317 13.55 20.47 7.15
C GLY A 317 14.05 19.04 6.99
N ARG A 318 13.46 18.27 6.05
CA ARG A 318 13.96 16.95 5.62
C ARG A 318 15.03 17.01 4.53
N GLN A 319 15.61 18.18 4.32
CA GLN A 319 16.70 18.44 3.38
C GLN A 319 16.36 18.25 1.90
N TYR A 320 15.08 18.12 1.53
CA TYR A 320 14.69 18.08 0.12
C TYR A 320 15.03 19.42 -0.57
N GLN A 321 15.68 19.35 -1.73
CA GLN A 321 16.02 20.50 -2.57
C GLN A 321 15.05 20.70 -3.74
N ALA A 322 14.10 19.78 -3.88
CA ALA A 322 13.16 19.72 -4.98
C ALA A 322 12.48 21.08 -5.20
N PRO A 323 12.35 21.53 -6.45
CA PRO A 323 11.51 22.67 -6.80
C PRO A 323 10.09 22.50 -6.27
N ILE A 324 9.58 23.54 -5.60
CA ILE A 324 8.20 23.59 -5.09
C ILE A 324 7.49 24.81 -5.70
N LEU A 325 6.35 24.57 -6.35
CA LEU A 325 5.47 25.61 -6.85
C LEU A 325 4.16 25.63 -6.04
N VAL A 326 3.89 26.77 -5.40
CA VAL A 326 2.59 27.02 -4.77
C VAL A 326 1.64 27.54 -5.84
N TYR A 327 0.88 26.64 -6.44
CA TYR A 327 -0.10 26.96 -7.48
C TYR A 327 -1.47 27.15 -6.85
N CYS A 328 -1.86 28.41 -6.65
CA CYS A 328 -3.01 28.76 -5.84
C CYS A 328 -3.80 29.91 -6.46
N GLY A 329 -5.11 29.95 -6.21
CA GLY A 329 -6.00 30.98 -6.75
C GLY A 329 -5.99 32.26 -5.90
N SER A 330 -7.12 32.54 -5.25
CA SER A 330 -7.29 33.74 -4.43
C SER A 330 -6.37 33.82 -3.21
N SER A 331 -5.78 32.69 -2.78
CA SER A 331 -4.86 32.62 -1.64
C SER A 331 -3.42 33.06 -1.94
N ILE A 332 -3.15 33.55 -3.16
CA ILE A 332 -1.84 34.03 -3.59
C ILE A 332 -1.25 35.11 -2.66
N GLN A 333 -2.06 36.00 -2.11
CA GLN A 333 -1.62 37.07 -1.20
C GLN A 333 -0.94 36.52 0.07
N GLY A 334 -1.28 35.30 0.47
CA GLY A 334 -0.69 34.62 1.63
C GLY A 334 0.60 33.86 1.33
N THR A 335 1.12 33.91 0.10
CA THR A 335 2.27 33.09 -0.33
C THR A 335 3.60 33.81 -0.31
N GLY A 336 3.70 35.01 0.28
CA GLY A 336 4.95 35.77 0.33
C GLY A 336 6.13 35.01 0.98
N TYR A 337 5.84 34.00 1.80
CA TYR A 337 6.85 33.14 2.41
C TYR A 337 7.74 32.40 1.40
N VAL A 338 7.30 32.21 0.14
CA VAL A 338 8.08 31.50 -0.88
C VAL A 338 9.44 32.15 -1.15
N LEU A 339 9.54 33.48 -0.96
CA LEU A 339 10.80 34.23 -1.12
C LEU A 339 11.83 33.90 -0.05
N SER A 340 11.41 33.35 1.09
CA SER A 340 12.29 32.95 2.18
C SER A 340 12.85 31.53 2.03
N TYR A 341 12.45 30.79 1.00
CA TYR A 341 12.91 29.40 0.78
C TYR A 341 13.51 29.24 -0.62
N ALA A 342 14.70 28.66 -0.68
CA ALA A 342 15.33 28.30 -1.95
C ALA A 342 14.45 27.33 -2.77
N ASN A 343 14.52 27.44 -4.10
CA ASN A 343 13.78 26.62 -5.07
C ASN A 343 12.26 26.59 -4.84
N THR A 344 11.69 27.70 -4.39
CA THR A 344 10.26 27.83 -4.13
C THR A 344 9.70 29.06 -4.85
N GLY A 345 8.48 28.96 -5.36
CA GLY A 345 7.76 30.09 -5.94
C GLY A 345 6.25 29.92 -5.82
N SER A 346 5.48 30.94 -6.20
CA SER A 346 4.03 30.90 -6.21
C SER A 346 3.45 31.54 -7.47
N THR A 347 2.30 31.07 -7.94
CA THR A 347 1.63 31.62 -9.12
C THR A 347 0.13 31.33 -9.10
N THR A 348 -0.63 32.17 -9.81
CA THR A 348 -2.02 31.92 -10.22
C THR A 348 -2.11 31.42 -11.67
N GLU A 349 -1.01 31.45 -12.42
CA GLU A 349 -0.99 31.30 -13.87
C GLU A 349 -0.72 29.87 -14.31
N GLN A 350 -1.62 29.33 -15.15
CA GLN A 350 -1.50 27.98 -15.71
C GLN A 350 -0.24 27.84 -16.57
N SER A 351 0.15 28.88 -17.30
CA SER A 351 1.34 28.88 -18.17
C SER A 351 2.63 28.66 -17.38
N ILE A 352 2.78 29.31 -16.22
CA ILE A 352 3.90 29.11 -15.30
C ILE A 352 3.89 27.68 -14.73
N CYS A 353 2.72 27.16 -14.37
CA CYS A 353 2.58 25.79 -13.91
C CYS A 353 3.05 24.77 -14.97
N ARG A 354 2.66 24.95 -16.24
CA ARG A 354 3.12 24.08 -17.34
C ARG A 354 4.62 24.23 -17.62
N ALA A 355 5.16 25.45 -17.55
CA ALA A 355 6.60 25.68 -17.68
C ALA A 355 7.37 24.98 -16.55
N PHE A 356 6.86 25.05 -15.32
CA PHE A 356 7.42 24.35 -14.16
C PHE A 356 7.42 22.83 -14.34
N ILE A 357 6.35 22.24 -14.86
CA ILE A 357 6.30 20.80 -15.20
C ILE A 357 7.29 20.48 -16.31
N SER A 358 7.36 21.32 -17.36
CA SER A 358 8.27 21.14 -18.49
C SER A 358 9.74 21.17 -18.08
N GLY A 359 10.09 21.87 -17.00
CA GLY A 359 11.44 21.86 -16.44
C GLY A 359 11.90 20.48 -15.94
N LEU A 360 10.99 19.52 -15.67
CA LEU A 360 11.39 18.12 -15.46
C LEU A 360 11.92 17.48 -16.74
N LEU A 361 11.41 17.90 -17.91
CA LEU A 361 11.79 17.32 -19.21
C LEU A 361 13.19 17.76 -19.62
N ALA A 362 13.49 19.04 -19.41
CA ALA A 362 14.77 19.64 -19.74
C ALA A 362 15.27 20.53 -18.58
N PRO A 363 15.90 19.95 -17.54
CA PRO A 363 16.36 20.70 -16.36
C PRO A 363 17.35 21.82 -16.70
N GLY A 364 18.18 21.61 -17.74
CA GLY A 364 19.16 22.60 -18.21
C GLY A 364 18.55 23.79 -18.97
N SER A 365 17.27 23.72 -19.35
CA SER A 365 16.53 24.82 -20.00
C SER A 365 15.40 25.35 -19.11
N ASP A 366 15.40 25.04 -17.82
CA ASP A 366 14.48 25.63 -16.87
C ASP A 366 14.92 27.06 -16.56
N GLU A 367 14.24 28.04 -17.17
CA GLU A 367 14.49 29.47 -16.99
C GLU A 367 14.17 29.97 -15.57
N ARG A 368 13.64 29.12 -14.69
CA ARG A 368 13.30 29.42 -13.29
C ARG A 368 12.40 30.63 -13.09
N VAL A 369 11.65 31.04 -14.11
CA VAL A 369 10.67 32.14 -14.07
C VAL A 369 9.60 31.89 -13.00
N TRP A 370 9.33 30.62 -12.69
CA TRP A 370 8.42 30.19 -11.63
C TRP A 370 8.94 30.50 -10.22
N GLN A 371 10.24 30.74 -10.02
CA GLN A 371 10.87 30.96 -8.71
C GLN A 371 10.71 32.41 -8.23
N ALA A 372 9.46 32.90 -8.24
CA ALA A 372 9.10 34.24 -7.78
C ALA A 372 7.79 34.18 -6.99
N TYR A 373 7.52 35.25 -6.22
CA TYR A 373 6.20 35.47 -5.66
C TYR A 373 5.24 35.96 -6.74
N ASN A 374 4.09 35.30 -6.89
CA ASN A 374 3.11 35.59 -7.94
C ASN A 374 3.73 35.67 -9.35
N ALA A 375 4.50 34.65 -9.71
CA ALA A 375 5.16 34.53 -10.99
C ALA A 375 4.15 34.65 -12.14
N THR A 376 4.49 35.45 -13.15
CA THR A 376 3.68 35.69 -14.35
C THR A 376 4.50 35.36 -15.59
N PRO A 377 3.86 34.91 -16.69
CA PRO A 377 4.56 34.58 -17.92
C PRO A 377 5.25 35.83 -18.50
N MET A 378 6.57 35.79 -18.64
CA MET A 378 7.26 36.72 -19.55
C MET A 378 7.00 36.28 -20.99
N SER A 379 6.82 37.25 -21.89
CA SER A 379 6.46 37.04 -23.29
C SER A 379 7.56 36.33 -24.10
N ILE A 380 7.63 34.99 -24.04
CA ILE A 380 8.53 34.13 -24.85
C ILE A 380 7.77 32.83 -25.26
N PRO A 381 7.96 32.32 -26.50
CA PRO A 381 7.00 31.42 -27.14
C PRO A 381 7.08 29.96 -26.65
N THR A 382 5.91 29.40 -26.37
CA THR A 382 5.69 28.01 -25.96
C THR A 382 6.22 27.02 -26.99
N LEU A 383 7.18 26.17 -26.60
CA LEU A 383 7.62 25.02 -27.40
C LEU A 383 6.47 24.04 -27.58
N GLN A 384 5.90 23.99 -28.78
CA GLN A 384 4.92 22.97 -29.17
C GLN A 384 5.64 21.66 -29.49
N LEU A 385 5.53 20.68 -28.59
CA LEU A 385 6.01 19.31 -28.82
C LEU A 385 4.84 18.42 -29.29
N ASN A 386 5.01 17.85 -30.48
CA ASN A 386 4.03 17.00 -31.17
C ASN A 386 3.63 15.76 -30.34
N THR A 387 2.32 15.53 -30.27
CA THR A 387 1.67 14.45 -29.54
C THR A 387 1.70 13.12 -30.29
N ARG A 388 2.09 12.04 -29.61
CA ARG A 388 1.75 10.66 -29.98
C ARG A 388 1.01 9.98 -28.82
N SER A 389 0.07 9.11 -29.20
CA SER A 389 -1.02 8.54 -28.40
C SER A 389 -0.57 7.79 -27.12
N PRO A 390 -1.44 7.70 -26.09
CA PRO A 390 -1.07 7.27 -24.75
C PRO A 390 -1.12 5.74 -24.58
N LEU A 391 -0.13 5.19 -23.89
CA LEU A 391 -0.18 3.86 -23.28
C LEU A 391 -0.31 4.02 -21.76
N LEU A 392 -1.36 3.42 -21.20
CA LEU A 392 -1.67 3.39 -19.77
C LEU A 392 -0.64 2.56 -18.98
N LEU A 393 0.06 3.18 -18.04
CA LEU A 393 0.86 2.52 -17.01
C LEU A 393 0.40 3.00 -15.62
N GLN A 394 -0.24 2.10 -14.87
CA GLN A 394 -0.62 2.29 -13.47
C GLN A 394 0.50 1.80 -12.54
N THR A 395 0.73 2.55 -11.46
CA THR A 395 1.73 2.43 -10.40
C THR A 395 1.45 1.31 -9.37
N ARG A 396 2.52 0.80 -8.73
CA ARG A 396 2.51 -0.29 -7.73
C ARG A 396 1.86 0.22 -6.44
N LEU A 397 0.68 -0.27 -6.11
CA LEU A 397 0.17 -0.28 -4.73
C LEU A 397 0.19 -1.74 -4.26
N ALA A 398 0.58 -1.94 -3.01
CA ALA A 398 0.74 -3.25 -2.38
C ALA A 398 -0.48 -4.17 -2.64
N ARG A 399 -0.20 -5.42 -2.99
CA ARG A 399 -1.19 -6.40 -3.46
C ARG A 399 -1.76 -7.22 -2.33
N PHE A 400 -2.98 -7.72 -2.51
CA PHE A 400 -3.55 -8.74 -1.63
C PHE A 400 -2.64 -9.98 -1.68
N GLY A 401 -2.14 -10.43 -0.52
CA GLY A 401 -1.24 -11.60 -0.43
C GLY A 401 0.26 -11.30 -0.23
N ASP A 402 0.70 -10.04 -0.08
CA ASP A 402 2.03 -9.75 0.49
C ASP A 402 1.93 -9.94 2.00
N THR A 403 1.95 -11.20 2.42
CA THR A 403 1.58 -11.64 3.77
C THR A 403 2.67 -12.48 4.41
N ASP A 404 3.88 -11.92 4.51
CA ASP A 404 4.84 -12.39 5.51
C ASP A 404 4.42 -11.90 6.92
N SER A 405 3.60 -10.86 7.01
CA SER A 405 3.16 -10.24 8.28
C SER A 405 1.72 -10.55 8.71
N THR A 406 0.96 -11.38 7.98
CA THR A 406 -0.45 -11.69 8.30
C THR A 406 -0.78 -13.17 8.25
N SER A 407 0.23 -14.05 8.29
CA SER A 407 0.03 -15.51 8.36
C SER A 407 -0.93 -15.88 9.50
N SER A 408 -0.86 -15.19 10.64
CA SER A 408 -1.71 -15.40 11.82
C SER A 408 -3.21 -15.14 11.62
N PHE A 409 -3.61 -14.33 10.64
CA PHE A 409 -5.01 -13.95 10.40
C PHE A 409 -5.70 -14.83 9.34
N PHE A 410 -4.92 -15.41 8.43
CA PHE A 410 -5.41 -16.36 7.42
C PHE A 410 -5.25 -17.82 7.86
N THR A 411 -4.57 -18.07 8.98
CA THR A 411 -4.63 -19.34 9.70
C THR A 411 -5.77 -19.33 10.71
N VAL A 412 -6.81 -20.14 10.49
CA VAL A 412 -7.79 -20.44 11.53
C VAL A 412 -7.14 -21.42 12.52
N GLY A 413 -6.77 -20.93 13.71
CA GLY A 413 -6.28 -21.71 14.84
C GLY A 413 -4.77 -21.71 15.05
N ASN A 414 -4.34 -21.17 16.20
CA ASN A 414 -2.95 -21.27 16.69
C ASN A 414 -2.58 -22.68 17.22
N GLY A 415 -3.50 -23.66 17.16
CA GLY A 415 -3.50 -24.78 18.11
C GLY A 415 -3.78 -26.17 17.53
N GLY A 416 -3.57 -26.43 16.23
CA GLY A 416 -3.81 -27.75 15.65
C GLY A 416 -2.96 -28.91 16.21
N GLY A 417 -2.13 -28.69 17.25
CA GLY A 417 -1.28 -29.74 17.83
C GLY A 417 -0.56 -30.57 16.76
N SER A 418 -0.46 -31.89 16.97
CA SER A 418 0.03 -32.86 15.97
C SER A 418 -1.00 -33.21 14.87
N LEU A 419 -2.25 -32.77 15.00
CA LEU A 419 -3.37 -33.06 14.11
C LEU A 419 -3.58 -31.90 13.13
N ARG A 420 -2.56 -31.70 12.27
CA ARG A 420 -2.69 -30.84 11.10
C ARG A 420 -3.38 -31.63 9.98
N SER A 421 -4.30 -31.00 9.24
CA SER A 421 -4.92 -31.61 8.07
C SER A 421 -3.86 -32.11 7.08
N PHE A 422 -4.19 -33.14 6.29
CA PHE A 422 -3.31 -33.80 5.32
C PHE A 422 -2.52 -32.84 4.40
N TYR A 423 -3.02 -31.61 4.18
CA TYR A 423 -2.38 -30.61 3.31
C TYR A 423 -1.48 -29.59 4.05
N ASN A 424 -1.29 -29.69 5.37
CA ASN A 424 -0.46 -28.77 6.16
C ASN A 424 0.75 -29.45 6.83
N GLY A 425 1.67 -29.99 6.01
CA GLY A 425 3.01 -30.39 6.46
C GLY A 425 3.85 -29.18 6.89
N LYS A 426 4.91 -29.40 7.68
CA LYS A 426 5.85 -28.35 8.17
C LYS A 426 6.50 -27.49 7.06
N GLU A 427 6.36 -27.91 5.80
CA GLU A 427 7.08 -27.39 4.64
C GLU A 427 6.16 -26.77 3.57
N VAL A 428 4.87 -26.58 3.87
CA VAL A 428 3.92 -25.94 2.93
C VAL A 428 4.37 -24.53 2.56
N ASP A 429 4.86 -23.74 3.51
CA ASP A 429 5.28 -22.37 3.24
C ASP A 429 6.45 -22.31 2.25
N MET A 430 7.41 -23.22 2.41
CA MET A 430 8.54 -23.38 1.48
C MET A 430 8.08 -23.81 0.08
N ARG A 431 7.19 -24.82 -0.01
CA ARG A 431 6.62 -25.24 -1.30
C ARG A 431 5.82 -24.12 -1.98
N MET A 432 5.08 -23.33 -1.20
CA MET A 432 4.34 -22.19 -1.72
C MET A 432 5.25 -21.08 -2.22
N SER A 433 6.42 -20.88 -1.60
CA SER A 433 7.44 -19.98 -2.13
C SER A 433 7.91 -20.44 -3.51
N HIS A 434 8.30 -21.70 -3.65
CA HIS A 434 8.76 -22.24 -4.94
C HIS A 434 7.66 -22.20 -6.02
N ILE A 435 6.40 -22.50 -5.67
CA ILE A 435 5.27 -22.35 -6.61
C ILE A 435 5.12 -20.90 -7.07
N ARG A 436 5.22 -19.91 -6.15
CA ARG A 436 5.14 -18.49 -6.51
C ARG A 436 6.30 -18.09 -7.42
N GLU A 437 7.52 -18.51 -7.11
CA GLU A 437 8.71 -18.27 -7.93
C GLU A 437 8.53 -18.84 -9.35
N ALA A 438 8.03 -20.08 -9.47
CA ALA A 438 7.74 -20.70 -10.75
C ALA A 438 6.64 -19.94 -11.53
N ILE A 439 5.58 -19.44 -10.87
CA ILE A 439 4.56 -18.59 -11.50
C ILE A 439 5.19 -17.30 -12.04
N HIS A 440 6.05 -16.65 -11.25
CA HIS A 440 6.75 -15.45 -11.69
C HIS A 440 7.67 -15.74 -12.89
N HIS A 441 8.40 -16.85 -12.86
CA HIS A 441 9.25 -17.29 -13.94
C HIS A 441 8.48 -17.51 -15.24
N VAL A 442 7.39 -18.31 -15.21
CA VAL A 442 6.56 -18.59 -16.38
C VAL A 442 5.94 -17.32 -16.95
N ARG A 443 5.34 -16.48 -16.10
CA ARG A 443 4.66 -15.24 -16.55
C ARG A 443 5.62 -14.18 -17.10
N GLY A 444 6.81 -14.06 -16.50
CA GLY A 444 7.86 -13.14 -16.93
C GLY A 444 8.54 -13.57 -18.23
N ASN A 445 8.63 -14.88 -18.46
CA ASN A 445 9.29 -15.48 -19.62
C ASN A 445 8.31 -16.09 -20.63
N TRP A 446 7.10 -15.53 -20.77
CA TRP A 446 6.07 -16.05 -21.68
C TRP A 446 6.49 -16.07 -23.17
N HIS A 447 7.57 -15.35 -23.52
CA HIS A 447 8.19 -15.43 -24.85
C HIS A 447 8.83 -16.82 -25.13
N LEU A 448 9.15 -17.59 -24.08
CA LEU A 448 9.64 -18.98 -24.14
C LEU A 448 8.49 -20.01 -24.20
N TYR A 449 7.31 -19.62 -24.67
CA TYR A 449 6.11 -20.48 -24.71
C TYR A 449 6.36 -21.86 -25.34
N ALA A 450 7.10 -21.89 -26.46
CA ALA A 450 7.42 -23.14 -27.16
C ALA A 450 8.26 -24.08 -26.30
N ASP A 451 9.22 -23.54 -25.53
CA ASP A 451 10.08 -24.32 -24.65
C ASP A 451 9.28 -24.85 -23.45
N PHE A 452 8.42 -24.02 -22.85
CA PHE A 452 7.52 -24.47 -21.78
C PHE A 452 6.54 -25.54 -22.27
N LEU A 453 6.01 -25.40 -23.49
CA LEU A 453 5.13 -26.38 -24.10
C LEU A 453 5.86 -27.71 -24.35
N SER A 454 7.11 -27.67 -24.82
CA SER A 454 7.93 -28.87 -25.01
C SER A 454 8.15 -29.62 -23.69
N ARG A 455 8.57 -28.91 -22.64
CA ARG A 455 8.81 -29.50 -21.32
C ARG A 455 7.53 -30.07 -20.70
N LEU A 456 6.39 -29.41 -20.90
CA LEU A 456 5.09 -29.93 -20.47
C LEU A 456 4.73 -31.23 -21.19
N ARG A 457 5.02 -31.34 -22.49
CA ARG A 457 4.81 -32.59 -23.24
C ARG A 457 5.68 -33.72 -22.70
N ASP A 458 6.95 -33.43 -22.42
CA ASP A 458 7.87 -34.41 -21.83
C ASP A 458 7.39 -34.88 -20.45
N LEU A 459 6.90 -33.96 -19.61
CA LEU A 459 6.33 -34.28 -18.31
C LEU A 459 5.08 -35.16 -18.45
N LEU A 460 4.18 -34.85 -19.37
CA LEU A 460 2.98 -35.65 -19.62
C LEU A 460 3.32 -37.08 -20.07
N LEU A 461 4.33 -37.24 -20.92
CA LEU A 461 4.82 -38.55 -21.37
C LEU A 461 5.51 -39.34 -20.25
N GLN A 462 6.17 -38.67 -19.30
CA GLN A 462 6.77 -39.33 -18.13
C GLN A 462 5.72 -39.83 -17.13
N LEU A 463 4.58 -39.14 -17.04
CA LEU A 463 3.55 -39.42 -16.03
C LEU A 463 2.43 -40.35 -16.50
N GLY A 464 2.33 -40.68 -17.79
CA GLY A 464 1.26 -41.50 -18.33
C GLY A 464 1.72 -42.45 -19.44
N GLU A 465 0.89 -43.44 -19.75
CA GLU A 465 1.14 -44.36 -20.87
C GLU A 465 0.89 -43.65 -22.20
N HIS A 466 1.75 -43.90 -23.19
CA HIS A 466 1.75 -43.17 -24.47
C HIS A 466 0.38 -43.16 -25.18
N GLU A 467 -0.35 -44.28 -25.16
CA GLU A 467 -1.69 -44.40 -25.76
C GLU A 467 -2.74 -43.50 -25.06
N THR A 468 -2.57 -43.25 -23.76
CA THR A 468 -3.48 -42.43 -22.96
C THR A 468 -3.13 -40.94 -23.05
N VAL A 469 -1.84 -40.64 -23.28
CA VAL A 469 -1.30 -39.27 -23.31
C VAL A 469 -1.34 -38.66 -24.72
N SER A 470 -1.31 -39.45 -25.79
CA SER A 470 -1.35 -38.94 -27.17
C SER A 470 -2.52 -37.98 -27.46
N PRO A 471 -3.78 -38.28 -27.07
CA PRO A 471 -4.90 -37.36 -27.27
C PRO A 471 -4.77 -36.05 -26.48
N ILE A 472 -4.08 -36.09 -25.33
CA ILE A 472 -3.79 -34.91 -24.50
C ILE A 472 -2.76 -34.01 -25.22
N LEU A 473 -1.71 -34.60 -25.79
CA LEU A 473 -0.64 -33.85 -26.46
C LEU A 473 -1.15 -33.13 -27.73
N ASP A 474 -2.09 -33.76 -28.43
CA ASP A 474 -2.71 -33.22 -29.64
C ASP A 474 -3.67 -32.05 -29.35
N THR A 475 -4.22 -31.99 -28.14
CA THR A 475 -5.13 -30.93 -27.69
C THR A 475 -4.41 -29.75 -27.01
N LEU A 476 -3.11 -29.86 -26.76
CA LEU A 476 -2.34 -28.76 -26.19
C LEU A 476 -2.26 -27.59 -27.17
N PRO A 477 -2.58 -26.36 -26.72
CA PRO A 477 -2.63 -25.22 -27.61
C PRO A 477 -1.22 -24.86 -28.10
N ARG A 478 -1.11 -24.57 -29.40
CA ARG A 478 0.15 -24.10 -30.01
C ARG A 478 0.45 -22.65 -29.65
N PHE A 479 -0.56 -21.91 -29.23
CA PHE A 479 -0.46 -20.53 -28.77
C PHE A 479 -1.60 -20.23 -27.80
N LYS A 480 -1.24 -19.68 -26.64
CA LYS A 480 -2.18 -19.00 -25.75
C LYS A 480 -1.59 -17.68 -25.33
N GLN A 481 -2.46 -16.68 -25.34
CA GLN A 481 -2.14 -15.37 -24.82
C GLN A 481 -3.34 -14.88 -24.06
N TRP A 482 -3.05 -14.18 -22.97
CA TRP A 482 -4.09 -13.56 -22.19
C TRP A 482 -4.72 -12.38 -22.93
N SER A 483 -6.01 -12.15 -22.70
CA SER A 483 -6.85 -11.17 -23.41
C SER A 483 -6.28 -9.76 -23.52
N ASP A 484 -5.63 -9.24 -22.49
CA ASP A 484 -5.01 -7.90 -22.44
C ASP A 484 -3.68 -7.77 -23.22
N ARG A 485 -3.06 -8.90 -23.59
CA ARG A 485 -1.80 -8.96 -24.35
C ARG A 485 -2.00 -9.36 -25.80
N ARG A 486 -3.25 -9.61 -26.20
CA ARG A 486 -3.56 -9.99 -27.57
C ARG A 486 -3.39 -8.82 -28.53
N ARG A 487 -2.86 -9.11 -29.71
CA ARG A 487 -2.70 -8.14 -30.79
C ARG A 487 -3.70 -8.45 -31.90
N GLY A 488 -4.03 -7.44 -32.71
CA GLY A 488 -4.79 -7.65 -33.93
C GLY A 488 -4.03 -8.61 -34.85
N GLY A 489 -4.54 -9.84 -35.00
CA GLY A 489 -3.90 -10.91 -35.79
C GLY A 489 -3.65 -12.22 -35.01
N ASP A 490 -3.82 -12.24 -33.70
CA ASP A 490 -3.66 -13.48 -32.91
C ASP A 490 -4.78 -14.51 -33.25
N PRO A 491 -4.45 -15.82 -33.32
CA PRO A 491 -5.41 -16.86 -33.67
C PRO A 491 -6.61 -16.90 -32.71
N PRO A 492 -7.82 -17.26 -33.18
CA PRO A 492 -8.99 -17.36 -32.32
C PRO A 492 -8.70 -18.32 -31.16
N GLU A 493 -9.10 -17.91 -29.97
CA GLU A 493 -8.85 -18.71 -28.77
C GLU A 493 -9.80 -19.90 -28.73
N ASP A 494 -9.24 -21.10 -28.57
CA ASP A 494 -9.99 -22.33 -28.34
C ASP A 494 -10.19 -22.62 -26.83
N TYR A 495 -11.03 -23.59 -26.50
CA TYR A 495 -11.25 -24.13 -25.15
C TYR A 495 -10.80 -25.59 -25.06
N GLY A 496 -9.72 -25.91 -25.78
CA GLY A 496 -9.25 -27.29 -25.93
C GLY A 496 -8.82 -27.90 -24.60
N LEU A 497 -8.15 -27.12 -23.76
CA LEU A 497 -7.60 -27.60 -22.50
C LEU A 497 -8.68 -27.79 -21.43
N LEU A 498 -9.68 -26.91 -21.38
CA LEU A 498 -10.85 -27.08 -20.50
C LEU A 498 -11.71 -28.27 -20.91
N ARG A 499 -11.96 -28.45 -22.20
CA ARG A 499 -12.65 -29.66 -22.70
C ARG A 499 -11.90 -30.93 -22.33
N LEU A 500 -10.58 -30.92 -22.47
CA LEU A 500 -9.77 -32.04 -22.05
C LEU A 500 -9.89 -32.28 -20.55
N TYR A 501 -9.79 -31.24 -19.73
CA TYR A 501 -9.89 -31.31 -18.27
C TYR A 501 -11.23 -31.90 -17.79
N THR A 502 -12.33 -31.70 -18.52
CA THR A 502 -13.64 -32.25 -18.14
C THR A 502 -13.83 -33.73 -18.52
N THR A 503 -13.00 -34.27 -19.42
CA THR A 503 -12.97 -35.72 -19.70
C THR A 503 -12.43 -36.54 -18.52
N PRO A 504 -12.82 -37.81 -18.34
CA PRO A 504 -12.25 -38.67 -17.31
C PRO A 504 -10.72 -38.80 -17.41
N VAL A 505 -10.19 -38.96 -18.62
CA VAL A 505 -8.75 -39.17 -18.88
C VAL A 505 -7.94 -37.89 -18.60
N GLY A 506 -8.42 -36.75 -19.10
CA GLY A 506 -7.77 -35.46 -18.90
C GLY A 506 -7.84 -34.99 -17.44
N TYR A 507 -8.97 -35.21 -16.75
CA TYR A 507 -9.07 -34.94 -15.32
C TYR A 507 -8.07 -35.78 -14.51
N LEU A 508 -7.97 -37.08 -14.77
CA LEU A 508 -7.04 -37.97 -14.06
C LEU A 508 -5.57 -37.54 -14.27
N HIS A 509 -5.18 -37.19 -15.49
CA HIS A 509 -3.81 -36.74 -15.79
C HIS A 509 -3.52 -35.35 -15.22
N ALA A 510 -4.41 -34.39 -15.37
CA ALA A 510 -4.28 -33.06 -14.77
C ALA A 510 -4.18 -33.15 -13.24
N PHE A 511 -5.03 -33.96 -12.62
CA PHE A 511 -5.01 -34.22 -11.19
C PHE A 511 -3.71 -34.93 -10.77
N LYS A 512 -3.20 -35.88 -11.57
CA LYS A 512 -1.92 -36.54 -11.32
C LYS A 512 -0.75 -35.55 -11.37
N ILE A 513 -0.64 -34.72 -12.41
CA ILE A 513 0.38 -33.67 -12.52
C ILE A 513 0.33 -32.72 -11.33
N ILE A 514 -0.84 -32.14 -11.05
CA ILE A 514 -0.99 -31.14 -9.98
C ILE A 514 -0.72 -31.77 -8.62
N ASN A 515 -1.20 -32.99 -8.36
CA ASN A 515 -0.97 -33.63 -7.07
C ASN A 515 0.46 -34.13 -6.90
N GLU A 516 1.04 -34.74 -7.92
CA GLU A 516 2.42 -35.20 -7.85
C GLU A 516 3.34 -34.00 -7.68
N VAL A 517 3.12 -32.92 -8.44
CA VAL A 517 4.02 -31.77 -8.45
C VAL A 517 3.77 -30.77 -7.31
N PHE A 518 2.55 -30.63 -6.79
CA PHE A 518 2.29 -29.69 -5.68
C PHE A 518 2.28 -30.37 -4.32
N ARG A 519 2.40 -31.71 -4.25
CA ARG A 519 2.37 -32.45 -2.96
C ARG A 519 3.66 -33.21 -2.64
N THR A 520 4.56 -33.44 -3.60
CA THR A 520 5.84 -34.12 -3.35
C THR A 520 6.91 -33.13 -2.89
N HIS A 521 7.82 -33.56 -2.01
CA HIS A 521 8.81 -32.68 -1.37
C HIS A 521 10.06 -32.49 -2.23
N ASP A 522 10.51 -33.54 -2.94
CA ASP A 522 11.74 -33.56 -3.75
C ASP A 522 11.47 -33.34 -5.24
N ILE A 523 10.84 -32.22 -5.59
CA ILE A 523 10.53 -31.94 -6.99
C ILE A 523 11.62 -31.07 -7.60
N ASP A 524 12.14 -31.59 -8.72
CA ASP A 524 12.97 -30.82 -9.62
C ASP A 524 12.21 -29.59 -10.16
N ASN A 525 12.89 -28.45 -10.15
CA ASN A 525 12.35 -27.15 -10.55
C ASN A 525 11.75 -27.19 -11.96
N GLU A 526 12.27 -28.02 -12.87
CA GLU A 526 11.73 -28.12 -14.22
C GLU A 526 10.31 -28.72 -14.26
N ARG A 527 10.03 -29.71 -13.42
CA ARG A 527 8.70 -30.32 -13.29
C ARG A 527 7.72 -29.34 -12.65
N LEU A 528 8.18 -28.57 -11.67
CA LEU A 528 7.41 -27.51 -11.02
C LEU A 528 6.99 -26.43 -12.02
N VAL A 529 7.95 -25.91 -12.80
CA VAL A 529 7.71 -24.90 -13.84
C VAL A 529 6.72 -25.42 -14.89
N SER A 530 6.84 -26.69 -15.30
CA SER A 530 5.94 -27.30 -16.29
C SER A 530 4.51 -27.48 -15.77
N ALA A 531 4.33 -27.91 -14.52
CA ALA A 531 3.01 -28.00 -13.90
C ALA A 531 2.37 -26.62 -13.70
N VAL A 532 3.15 -25.62 -13.29
CA VAL A 532 2.69 -24.23 -13.19
C VAL A 532 2.27 -23.69 -14.56
N PHE A 533 3.04 -23.96 -15.61
CA PHE A 533 2.68 -23.57 -16.97
C PHE A 533 1.35 -24.19 -17.41
N PHE A 534 1.12 -25.48 -17.12
CA PHE A 534 -0.17 -26.13 -17.38
C PHE A 534 -1.35 -25.46 -16.66
N VAL A 535 -1.17 -25.12 -15.37
CA VAL A 535 -2.19 -24.39 -14.60
C VAL A 535 -2.45 -23.00 -15.19
N GLU A 536 -1.41 -22.30 -15.66
CA GLU A 536 -1.56 -21.00 -16.31
C GLU A 536 -2.35 -21.08 -17.62
N LEU A 537 -2.17 -22.15 -18.42
CA LEU A 537 -2.97 -22.37 -19.62
C LEU A 537 -4.46 -22.58 -19.29
N LEU A 538 -4.77 -23.35 -18.25
CA LEU A 538 -6.14 -23.53 -17.77
C LEU A 538 -6.75 -22.21 -17.28
N ASN A 539 -5.96 -21.41 -16.56
CA ASN A 539 -6.39 -20.10 -16.05
C ASN A 539 -6.75 -19.12 -17.17
N ILE A 540 -6.00 -19.14 -18.28
CA ILE A 540 -6.31 -18.31 -19.46
C ILE A 540 -7.70 -18.65 -20.00
N GLU A 541 -7.97 -19.94 -20.23
CA GLU A 541 -9.25 -20.38 -20.77
C GLU A 541 -10.41 -20.08 -19.82
N LEU A 542 -10.24 -20.28 -18.51
CA LEU A 542 -11.27 -19.99 -17.51
C LEU A 542 -11.57 -18.51 -17.38
N PHE A 543 -10.52 -17.68 -17.35
CA PHE A 543 -10.68 -16.23 -17.26
C PHE A 543 -11.48 -15.70 -18.45
N LYS A 544 -11.16 -16.20 -19.65
CA LYS A 544 -11.90 -15.85 -20.85
C LYS A 544 -13.35 -16.32 -20.77
N TYR A 545 -13.58 -17.58 -20.41
CA TYR A 545 -14.92 -18.13 -20.27
C TYR A 545 -15.79 -17.30 -19.31
N ILE A 546 -15.27 -16.94 -18.13
CA ILE A 546 -15.96 -16.08 -17.17
C ILE A 546 -16.31 -14.72 -17.77
N THR A 547 -15.37 -14.14 -18.53
CA THR A 547 -15.53 -12.82 -19.15
C THR A 547 -16.59 -12.86 -20.26
N GLU A 548 -16.55 -13.85 -21.16
CA GLU A 548 -17.51 -14.01 -22.27
C GLU A 548 -18.93 -14.28 -21.78
N GLN A 549 -19.07 -15.03 -20.67
CA GLN A 549 -20.37 -15.34 -20.08
C GLN A 549 -20.93 -14.19 -19.22
N GLY A 550 -20.25 -13.04 -19.15
CA GLY A 550 -20.69 -11.90 -18.34
C GLY A 550 -20.69 -12.19 -16.82
N MET A 551 -19.97 -13.22 -16.38
CA MET A 551 -19.98 -13.66 -14.97
C MET A 551 -19.00 -12.89 -14.09
N ARG A 552 -18.35 -11.86 -14.64
CA ARG A 552 -17.28 -11.08 -14.02
C ARG A 552 -17.64 -10.49 -12.66
N ASP A 553 -18.88 -10.04 -12.51
CA ASP A 553 -19.35 -9.29 -11.34
C ASP A 553 -20.33 -10.09 -10.46
N VAL A 554 -20.79 -11.25 -10.94
CA VAL A 554 -21.85 -12.03 -10.29
C VAL A 554 -21.32 -13.36 -9.74
N GLY A 555 -20.30 -13.95 -10.40
CA GLY A 555 -19.75 -15.27 -10.05
C GLY A 555 -20.84 -16.36 -9.96
N PHE A 556 -20.50 -17.48 -9.31
CA PHE A 556 -21.50 -18.44 -8.84
C PHE A 556 -21.72 -18.27 -7.34
N THR A 557 -22.98 -18.17 -6.94
CA THR A 557 -23.43 -18.29 -5.55
C THR A 557 -24.44 -19.43 -5.48
N GLY A 558 -24.24 -20.35 -4.55
CA GLY A 558 -25.11 -21.51 -4.44
C GLY A 558 -24.47 -22.67 -3.71
N THR A 559 -25.13 -23.82 -3.75
CA THR A 559 -24.62 -25.04 -3.12
C THR A 559 -24.13 -26.00 -4.18
N VAL A 560 -22.91 -26.51 -3.98
CA VAL A 560 -22.36 -27.61 -4.78
C VAL A 560 -21.98 -28.77 -3.86
N HIS A 561 -21.91 -29.96 -4.44
CA HIS A 561 -21.67 -31.22 -3.77
C HIS A 561 -20.45 -31.87 -4.39
N ARG A 562 -19.59 -32.45 -3.54
CA ARG A 562 -18.45 -33.25 -3.98
C ARG A 562 -18.51 -34.62 -3.34
N GLY A 563 -18.45 -35.65 -4.18
CA GLY A 563 -18.21 -37.01 -3.74
C GLY A 563 -16.74 -37.22 -3.43
N LEU A 564 -16.47 -37.76 -2.25
CA LEU A 564 -15.13 -38.12 -1.77
C LEU A 564 -15.14 -39.58 -1.31
N CYS A 565 -13.95 -40.16 -1.26
CA CYS A 565 -13.73 -41.44 -0.60
C CYS A 565 -12.56 -41.25 0.37
N LEU A 566 -12.82 -41.48 1.66
CA LEU A 566 -11.84 -41.26 2.73
C LEU A 566 -11.54 -42.57 3.43
N SER A 567 -10.28 -42.79 3.81
CA SER A 567 -9.94 -43.92 4.68
C SER A 567 -10.49 -43.71 6.09
N THR A 568 -10.66 -44.80 6.85
CA THR A 568 -11.07 -44.70 8.27
C THR A 568 -10.21 -43.71 9.06
N VAL A 569 -8.89 -43.73 8.85
CA VAL A 569 -7.95 -42.81 9.51
C VAL A 569 -8.22 -41.34 9.14
N GLN A 570 -8.49 -41.07 7.87
CA GLN A 570 -8.79 -39.72 7.39
C GLN A 570 -10.14 -39.22 7.93
N LEU A 571 -11.13 -40.11 7.99
CA LEU A 571 -12.46 -39.80 8.50
C LEU A 571 -12.43 -39.55 10.02
N ASP A 572 -11.68 -40.34 10.78
CA ASP A 572 -11.49 -40.13 12.22
C ASP A 572 -10.76 -38.82 12.51
N ALA A 573 -9.72 -38.50 11.73
CA ALA A 573 -9.02 -37.21 11.83
C ALA A 573 -9.98 -36.03 11.55
N PHE A 574 -10.86 -36.17 10.55
CA PHE A 574 -11.89 -35.19 10.25
C PHE A 574 -12.86 -35.01 11.43
N TYR A 575 -13.34 -36.11 12.05
CA TYR A 575 -14.22 -36.04 13.21
C TYR A 575 -13.56 -35.40 14.44
N GLN A 576 -12.29 -35.73 14.68
CA GLN A 576 -11.52 -35.12 15.78
C GLN A 576 -11.39 -33.61 15.58
N LEU A 577 -11.03 -33.16 14.37
CA LEU A 577 -10.94 -31.74 14.03
C LEU A 577 -12.31 -31.05 14.16
N ALA A 578 -13.39 -31.69 13.71
CA ALA A 578 -14.75 -31.14 13.79
C ALA A 578 -15.27 -31.00 15.24
N ARG A 579 -14.73 -31.76 16.20
CA ARG A 579 -15.08 -31.65 17.62
C ARG A 579 -14.35 -30.53 18.36
N MET A 580 -13.27 -29.99 17.80
CA MET A 580 -12.55 -28.85 18.40
C MET A 580 -13.39 -27.56 18.36
N PRO A 581 -13.12 -26.58 19.24
CA PRO A 581 -13.71 -25.24 19.13
C PRO A 581 -13.45 -24.64 17.75
N ILE A 582 -14.43 -23.92 17.17
CA ILE A 582 -14.34 -23.37 15.80
C ILE A 582 -13.04 -22.58 15.58
N ARG A 583 -12.63 -21.80 16.58
CA ARG A 583 -11.40 -20.97 16.55
C ARG A 583 -10.11 -21.79 16.48
N GLU A 584 -10.16 -23.08 16.78
CA GLU A 584 -9.01 -24.00 16.82
C GLU A 584 -9.03 -24.99 15.64
N ARG A 585 -10.10 -25.03 14.84
CA ARG A 585 -10.21 -25.92 13.69
C ARG A 585 -9.36 -25.39 12.54
N PHE A 586 -8.24 -26.06 12.26
CA PHE A 586 -7.42 -25.72 11.11
C PHE A 586 -7.82 -26.53 9.87
N TRP A 587 -8.40 -25.86 8.87
CA TRP A 587 -8.74 -26.46 7.57
C TRP A 587 -7.84 -25.91 6.46
N SER A 588 -6.90 -26.72 5.98
CA SER A 588 -6.19 -26.41 4.73
C SER A 588 -7.05 -26.79 3.53
N ILE A 589 -7.29 -25.85 2.62
CA ILE A 589 -7.98 -26.15 1.36
C ILE A 589 -6.93 -26.63 0.33
N PRO A 590 -7.15 -27.75 -0.38
CA PRO A 590 -6.19 -28.25 -1.35
C PRO A 590 -5.90 -27.24 -2.46
N LEU A 591 -4.61 -27.08 -2.78
CA LEU A 591 -4.10 -26.42 -3.99
C LEU A 591 -4.28 -27.34 -5.21
N ALA A 592 -5.53 -27.67 -5.51
CA ALA A 592 -5.90 -28.50 -6.63
C ALA A 592 -7.17 -27.96 -7.28
N ILE A 593 -7.37 -28.35 -8.53
CA ILE A 593 -8.65 -28.14 -9.19
C ILE A 593 -9.60 -29.24 -8.71
N VAL A 594 -10.62 -28.83 -7.99
CA VAL A 594 -11.58 -29.70 -7.30
C VAL A 594 -12.84 -29.79 -8.13
N SER A 595 -13.22 -30.96 -8.65
CA SER A 595 -14.51 -31.06 -9.32
C SER A 595 -15.69 -31.24 -8.35
N CYS A 596 -16.79 -30.51 -8.58
CA CYS A 596 -18.03 -30.55 -7.80
C CYS A 596 -19.26 -30.64 -8.74
N SER A 597 -20.46 -30.88 -8.19
CA SER A 597 -21.72 -30.94 -8.92
C SER A 597 -22.79 -30.15 -8.17
N MET A 598 -23.66 -29.40 -8.86
CA MET A 598 -24.87 -28.87 -8.21
C MET A 598 -25.86 -29.98 -7.87
N ASP A 599 -25.84 -31.06 -8.65
CA ASP A 599 -26.65 -32.25 -8.46
C ASP A 599 -25.99 -33.18 -7.42
N GLU A 600 -26.71 -33.41 -6.32
CA GLU A 600 -26.29 -34.24 -5.21
C GLU A 600 -26.12 -35.71 -5.62
N ASP A 601 -27.01 -36.23 -6.47
CA ASP A 601 -27.03 -37.64 -6.87
C ASP A 601 -25.76 -38.00 -7.66
N ILE A 602 -25.28 -37.06 -8.49
CA ILE A 602 -24.03 -37.21 -9.25
C ILE A 602 -22.84 -37.32 -8.28
N ALA A 603 -22.80 -36.47 -7.25
CA ALA A 603 -21.72 -36.48 -6.26
C ALA A 603 -21.74 -37.76 -5.42
N VAL A 604 -22.92 -38.21 -5.00
CA VAL A 604 -23.10 -39.48 -4.27
C VAL A 604 -22.67 -40.67 -5.13
N LYS A 605 -23.12 -40.73 -6.39
CA LYS A 605 -22.74 -41.80 -7.32
C LYS A 605 -21.22 -41.86 -7.51
N PHE A 606 -20.57 -40.72 -7.63
CA PHE A 606 -19.11 -40.64 -7.73
C PHE A 606 -18.42 -41.19 -6.46
N ALA A 607 -18.87 -40.80 -5.27
CA ALA A 607 -18.30 -41.28 -4.00
C ALA A 607 -18.43 -42.81 -3.86
N LEU A 608 -19.59 -43.36 -4.20
CA LEU A 608 -19.86 -44.80 -4.15
C LEU A 608 -18.98 -45.58 -5.14
N GLN A 609 -18.86 -45.09 -6.38
CA GLN A 609 -17.99 -45.71 -7.40
C GLN A 609 -16.52 -45.76 -6.96
N GLN A 610 -16.02 -44.67 -6.36
CA GLN A 610 -14.66 -44.61 -5.83
C GLN A 610 -14.46 -45.59 -4.67
N ALA A 611 -15.41 -45.70 -3.74
CA ALA A 611 -15.35 -46.65 -2.64
C ALA A 611 -15.33 -48.11 -3.12
N THR A 612 -16.14 -48.44 -4.14
CA THR A 612 -16.13 -49.78 -4.75
C THR A 612 -14.80 -50.10 -5.43
N ALA A 613 -14.19 -49.13 -6.12
CA ALA A 613 -12.92 -49.32 -6.83
C ALA A 613 -11.72 -49.56 -5.90
N HIS A 614 -11.75 -49.02 -4.67
CA HIS A 614 -10.65 -49.11 -3.70
C HIS A 614 -10.79 -50.23 -2.65
N GLY A 615 -11.87 -51.01 -2.70
CA GLY A 615 -12.17 -52.04 -1.70
C GLY A 615 -12.89 -51.47 -0.46
N THR A 616 -14.00 -52.08 -0.07
CA THR A 616 -14.96 -51.49 0.89
C THR A 616 -14.56 -51.61 2.37
N GLU A 617 -13.51 -52.36 2.71
CA GLU A 617 -13.22 -52.66 4.12
C GLU A 617 -12.68 -51.46 4.91
N HIS A 618 -12.07 -50.47 4.26
CA HIS A 618 -11.44 -49.32 4.95
C HIS A 618 -11.66 -47.96 4.27
N MET A 619 -12.54 -47.89 3.27
CA MET A 619 -12.80 -46.70 2.47
C MET A 619 -14.28 -46.31 2.58
N HIS A 620 -14.52 -45.10 3.05
CA HIS A 620 -15.85 -44.57 3.35
C HIS A 620 -16.26 -43.55 2.28
N PRO A 621 -17.41 -43.72 1.61
CA PRO A 621 -17.96 -42.70 0.73
C PRO A 621 -18.42 -41.50 1.58
N VAL A 622 -17.98 -40.31 1.22
CA VAL A 622 -18.29 -39.07 1.94
C VAL A 622 -18.83 -38.04 0.96
N LEU A 623 -19.95 -37.41 1.34
CA LEU A 623 -20.50 -36.28 0.60
C LEU A 623 -20.08 -34.97 1.26
N TRP A 624 -19.39 -34.12 0.51
CA TRP A 624 -19.05 -32.78 0.96
C TRP A 624 -19.98 -31.76 0.31
N ARG A 625 -20.85 -31.16 1.12
CA ARG A 625 -21.68 -30.01 0.74
C ARG A 625 -20.89 -28.71 0.92
N ILE A 626 -20.80 -27.91 -0.14
CA ILE A 626 -20.02 -26.68 -0.20
C ILE A 626 -20.97 -25.54 -0.53
N HIS A 627 -21.08 -24.58 0.38
CA HIS A 627 -21.81 -23.34 0.15
C HIS A 627 -20.85 -22.30 -0.41
N VAL A 628 -21.06 -21.93 -1.67
CA VAL A 628 -20.29 -20.92 -2.36
C VAL A 628 -21.02 -19.59 -2.23
N ALA A 629 -20.36 -18.60 -1.63
CA ALA A 629 -20.85 -17.24 -1.50
C ALA A 629 -19.91 -16.29 -2.26
N ASN A 630 -20.49 -15.37 -3.04
CA ASN A 630 -19.71 -14.30 -3.66
C ASN A 630 -19.42 -13.17 -2.65
N LEU A 631 -18.45 -12.32 -2.99
CA LEU A 631 -18.17 -11.08 -2.26
C LEU A 631 -19.37 -10.14 -2.33
N ASP A 632 -19.54 -9.36 -1.26
CA ASP A 632 -20.56 -8.31 -1.22
C ASP A 632 -20.38 -7.33 -2.40
N PRO A 633 -21.46 -6.94 -3.09
CA PRO A 633 -21.38 -6.08 -4.28
C PRO A 633 -20.65 -4.75 -4.05
N GLU A 634 -20.75 -4.14 -2.86
CA GLU A 634 -20.04 -2.89 -2.57
C GLU A 634 -18.54 -3.12 -2.38
N LEU A 635 -18.15 -4.24 -1.75
CA LEU A 635 -16.74 -4.65 -1.64
C LEU A 635 -16.15 -4.92 -3.03
N LEU A 636 -16.91 -5.59 -3.89
CA LEU A 636 -16.54 -5.89 -5.26
C LEU A 636 -16.39 -4.62 -6.10
N ARG A 637 -17.31 -3.67 -5.95
CA ARG A 637 -17.25 -2.35 -6.60
C ARG A 637 -15.98 -1.61 -6.23
N VAL A 638 -15.64 -1.54 -4.93
CA VAL A 638 -14.40 -0.90 -4.45
C VAL A 638 -13.18 -1.61 -5.04
N TYR A 639 -13.16 -2.94 -5.05
CA TYR A 639 -12.06 -3.69 -5.63
C TYR A 639 -11.86 -3.36 -7.12
N HIS A 640 -12.94 -3.29 -7.91
CA HIS A 640 -12.88 -2.95 -9.32
C HIS A 640 -12.49 -1.49 -9.60
N GLN A 641 -12.70 -0.55 -8.66
CA GLN A 641 -12.17 0.81 -8.80
C GLN A 641 -10.63 0.81 -8.85
N TYR A 642 -9.98 0.00 -8.02
CA TYR A 642 -8.52 -0.14 -8.00
C TYR A 642 -8.01 -1.09 -9.09
N TYR A 643 -8.79 -2.13 -9.41
CA TYR A 643 -8.44 -3.15 -10.39
C TYR A 643 -9.52 -3.31 -11.46
N PRO A 644 -9.70 -2.34 -12.38
CA PRO A 644 -10.80 -2.33 -13.34
C PRO A 644 -10.76 -3.41 -14.42
N MET A 645 -9.67 -4.19 -14.49
CA MET A 645 -9.52 -5.37 -15.37
C MET A 645 -9.44 -6.69 -14.60
N SER A 646 -9.58 -6.67 -13.26
CA SER A 646 -9.61 -7.89 -12.46
C SER A 646 -10.93 -8.65 -12.64
N VAL A 647 -10.88 -9.93 -12.36
CA VAL A 647 -12.05 -10.78 -12.16
C VAL A 647 -11.96 -11.22 -10.70
N VAL A 648 -12.87 -10.70 -9.87
CA VAL A 648 -13.06 -11.16 -8.50
C VAL A 648 -14.39 -11.85 -8.46
N THR A 649 -14.38 -13.06 -9.00
CA THR A 649 -15.47 -13.98 -8.84
C THR A 649 -15.08 -14.96 -7.74
N THR A 650 -16.03 -15.81 -7.35
CA THR A 650 -15.69 -17.18 -7.00
C THR A 650 -15.04 -17.81 -8.25
N MET A 651 -13.80 -17.43 -8.58
CA MET A 651 -13.01 -18.06 -9.65
C MET A 651 -12.88 -19.56 -9.40
N CYS A 652 -13.13 -19.95 -8.15
CA CYS A 652 -13.30 -21.31 -7.68
C CYS A 652 -14.71 -21.90 -7.95
N ALA A 653 -15.57 -21.34 -8.78
CA ALA A 653 -16.88 -21.92 -9.05
C ALA A 653 -17.40 -21.42 -10.40
N VAL A 654 -16.93 -22.05 -11.47
CA VAL A 654 -17.33 -21.72 -12.83
C VAL A 654 -18.39 -22.72 -13.32
N PRO A 655 -19.59 -22.26 -13.72
CA PRO A 655 -20.60 -23.11 -14.36
C PRO A 655 -20.10 -23.53 -15.73
N ASP A 656 -19.91 -24.82 -15.98
CA ASP A 656 -19.82 -25.34 -17.35
C ASP A 656 -21.20 -25.86 -17.76
N SER A 657 -21.98 -25.02 -18.44
CA SER A 657 -23.37 -25.29 -18.80
C SER A 657 -23.61 -25.49 -20.30
N HIS A 658 -22.57 -25.52 -21.14
CA HIS A 658 -22.72 -25.80 -22.57
C HIS A 658 -22.99 -27.30 -22.81
N GLY A 659 -24.28 -27.65 -22.76
CA GLY A 659 -24.81 -28.90 -23.32
C GLY A 659 -24.97 -28.79 -24.83
N SER A 660 -24.01 -29.31 -25.58
CA SER A 660 -24.19 -29.90 -26.91
C SER A 660 -22.95 -30.72 -27.28
N TRP A 661 -22.61 -31.74 -26.51
CA TRP A 661 -21.55 -32.68 -26.87
C TRP A 661 -22.07 -34.10 -26.64
N GLU A 662 -22.73 -34.65 -27.65
CA GLU A 662 -22.96 -36.09 -27.85
C GLU A 662 -21.57 -36.78 -27.80
N GLU A 663 -21.30 -37.92 -27.15
CA GLU A 663 -22.09 -39.03 -26.64
C GLU A 663 -21.50 -39.50 -25.28
N GLY A 664 -22.38 -39.85 -24.33
CA GLY A 664 -22.10 -40.88 -23.33
C GLY A 664 -20.94 -40.69 -22.34
N SER A 665 -20.95 -39.68 -21.46
CA SER A 665 -20.57 -39.85 -20.04
C SER A 665 -20.58 -38.55 -19.22
N VAL A 666 -21.43 -38.54 -18.19
CA VAL A 666 -21.28 -37.82 -16.91
C VAL A 666 -21.27 -36.28 -16.94
N GLY A 667 -22.49 -35.72 -16.93
CA GLY A 667 -23.00 -34.77 -15.93
C GLY A 667 -22.19 -33.50 -15.59
N LYS A 668 -22.82 -32.33 -15.77
CA LYS A 668 -22.35 -30.96 -15.44
C LYS A 668 -21.33 -30.90 -14.30
N LYS A 669 -20.04 -30.98 -14.65
CA LYS A 669 -18.92 -30.87 -13.71
C LYS A 669 -18.61 -29.40 -13.46
N TRP A 670 -18.56 -29.03 -12.19
CA TRP A 670 -18.02 -27.77 -11.71
C TRP A 670 -16.56 -27.99 -11.33
N SER A 671 -15.75 -26.94 -11.32
CA SER A 671 -14.38 -27.01 -10.83
C SER A 671 -14.04 -25.87 -9.87
N LEU A 672 -13.88 -26.21 -8.59
CA LEU A 672 -13.26 -25.39 -7.55
C LEU A 672 -11.76 -25.22 -7.80
N HIS A 673 -11.39 -24.04 -8.29
CA HIS A 673 -10.01 -23.61 -8.47
C HIS A 673 -9.53 -22.82 -7.25
N HIS A 674 -8.63 -23.36 -6.44
CA HIS A 674 -7.75 -22.49 -5.64
C HIS A 674 -6.51 -22.15 -6.45
N THR A 675 -6.63 -21.14 -7.30
CA THR A 675 -5.46 -20.50 -7.90
C THR A 675 -4.87 -19.50 -6.92
N THR A 676 -3.59 -19.66 -6.62
CA THR A 676 -2.74 -18.53 -6.23
C THR A 676 -2.82 -17.46 -7.32
N ARG A 677 -3.40 -16.30 -6.97
CA ARG A 677 -3.32 -15.00 -7.67
C ARG A 677 -3.55 -15.01 -9.20
N SER A 678 -4.75 -14.63 -9.65
CA SER A 678 -4.96 -14.21 -11.05
C SER A 678 -4.47 -12.76 -11.28
N ARG A 679 -3.32 -12.71 -11.95
CA ARG A 679 -2.80 -11.77 -12.94
C ARG A 679 -2.79 -10.23 -12.80
N ARG A 680 -3.54 -9.56 -11.93
CA ARG A 680 -3.23 -8.14 -11.61
C ARG A 680 -2.44 -7.92 -10.32
N GLU A 681 -2.14 -9.04 -9.65
CA GLU A 681 -1.32 -9.04 -8.45
C GLU A 681 0.13 -9.47 -8.67
N ASN A 682 0.61 -9.76 -9.90
CA ASN A 682 1.99 -10.23 -10.10
C ASN A 682 2.75 -9.62 -11.31
N LEU A 683 2.24 -8.58 -11.97
CA LEU A 683 3.01 -7.77 -12.95
C LEU A 683 3.36 -6.41 -12.36
N MET A 684 4.32 -6.47 -11.45
CA MET A 684 5.19 -5.42 -10.93
C MET A 684 6.27 -6.12 -10.13
#